data_AF-A0A534K1Q6-F1
#
_entry.id   AF-A0A534K1Q6-F1
#
_cell.length_a   1.000
_cell.length_b   1.000
_cell.length_c   1.000
_cell.angle_alpha   90.00
_cell.angle_beta   90.00
_cell.angle_gamma   90.00
#
_symmetry.space_group_name_H-M   'P 1'
#
loop_
_entity.id
_entity.type
_entity.pdbx_description
1 polymer ?
#
loop_
_entity_poly.entity_id
_entity_poly.type
_entity_poly.pdbx_seq_one_letter_code
_entity_poly.pdbx_strand_id
1 'polypeptide(L)'
;MLSRRRFRDKYDSWKKLFLQNWTLFKASRIGVVGLAIMIAFLLIAFTVPFIGLRDPLYWLAPESDTISVREFWGKLVTPSSTLYGSNASVDHTIGFRIKPEAGDARADRIYIAEGRYLFAVSTLDSQDAWTDVRFGCEYPYAFKADDTITVDPIVINYGDSRDPMVANITLMFGTQNGTVYVMQDNVGNARCPVPLTRNLGSPITGMAAFNGDQYFGVTSRDRFVVGTQDGRLFGFTVNGTAGGFYRELWNDTINPSGAPTPPAIHLAGAMIKAGDSVPQFAPCFYRSGVGDDTQNGRSFVLGTSDGYVVSLWTSNGTLQWENPLSQTTWSSSPVLRIGAELPGTPPLVYAATDESKVFVLNADTGKPLPSWVAAAGDISGGLRIVYPRVIGQPDTGVLYTPAVFGANIFITSSSGWLYNINRDPILGASNRITLDSGEVAWAFHDETIRQNATLKTYFRSGPHIFDNNNYVVAGGGYNNGTTNPTDDLGIVYVLDTASGRLTWKRTFPYAILSTPVAWRDPGGAQQHTYPAVWFGTRRGDFYSYSIAGAYLAPLPPSWAHTCPPGSPSDCVPGRYPSGNFYILGTDARGRDIFSQLLWGSRIALLVGFASAFFTIAIGVIVGLVAGYLGGRVESILMRFTDVILVIPGLPLVIILAAVLGAGVGNIILVIAIVGWPGVARVIRAEVLSLKERPFIDSARVTGASNVRIMFRHIAPNVAPLAFLYMTFAVSGAILTEAALSFIGLGDVNTISWGIMLQDVSQSKALTAWWWLLPPGLAITMISLAFFLVGRAFDEIVNPRLRKR
;
A
#
# COMPACT_ATOMS: atom_id res chain seq x y z
N MET A 1 -48.19 20.53 -26.74
CA MET A 1 -46.83 20.92 -27.17
C MET A 1 -46.52 22.34 -26.70
N LEU A 2 -45.68 22.49 -25.66
CA LEU A 2 -45.20 23.81 -25.20
C LEU A 2 -44.11 24.30 -26.16
N SER A 3 -44.34 25.39 -26.89
CA SER A 3 -43.41 25.87 -27.92
C SER A 3 -42.07 26.30 -27.30
N ARG A 4 -40.95 25.93 -27.95
CA ARG A 4 -39.57 26.26 -27.53
C ARG A 4 -39.34 27.76 -27.25
N ARG A 5 -40.13 28.65 -27.87
CA ARG A 5 -40.09 30.11 -27.63
C ARG A 5 -40.48 30.50 -26.20
N ARG A 6 -41.62 30.01 -25.69
CA ARG A 6 -42.09 30.34 -24.32
C ARG A 6 -41.15 29.83 -23.23
N PHE A 7 -40.43 28.74 -23.49
CA PHE A 7 -39.43 28.22 -22.55
C PHE A 7 -38.19 29.12 -22.51
N ARG A 8 -37.74 29.59 -23.67
CA ARG A 8 -36.60 30.51 -23.80
C ARG A 8 -36.88 31.86 -23.13
N ASP A 9 -38.05 32.44 -23.36
CA ASP A 9 -38.44 33.73 -22.74
C ASP A 9 -38.54 33.62 -21.22
N LYS A 10 -39.05 32.50 -20.71
CA LYS A 10 -39.08 32.22 -19.26
C LYS A 10 -37.68 32.04 -18.68
N TYR A 11 -36.82 31.31 -19.39
CA TYR A 11 -35.43 31.11 -18.99
C TYR A 11 -34.68 32.44 -18.94
N ASP A 12 -34.84 33.30 -19.95
CA ASP A 12 -34.16 34.61 -20.00
C ASP A 12 -34.68 35.57 -18.92
N SER A 13 -35.98 35.54 -18.62
CA SER A 13 -36.56 36.29 -17.51
C SER A 13 -36.01 35.82 -16.16
N TRP A 14 -35.96 34.49 -15.93
CA TRP A 14 -35.36 33.89 -14.74
C TRP A 14 -33.86 34.23 -14.62
N LYS A 15 -33.13 34.14 -15.73
CA LYS A 15 -31.69 34.45 -15.80
C LYS A 15 -31.43 35.92 -15.45
N LYS A 16 -32.24 36.85 -15.96
CA LYS A 16 -32.14 38.28 -15.61
C LYS A 16 -32.41 38.51 -14.13
N LEU A 17 -33.50 37.95 -13.59
CA LEU A 17 -33.84 38.03 -12.16
C LEU A 17 -32.74 37.46 -11.27
N PHE A 18 -32.20 36.29 -11.66
CA PHE A 18 -31.09 35.66 -10.95
C PHE A 18 -29.83 36.52 -10.98
N LEU A 19 -29.42 37.01 -12.16
CA LEU A 19 -28.22 37.84 -12.29
C LEU A 19 -28.33 39.15 -11.51
N GLN A 20 -29.52 39.77 -11.49
CA GLN A 20 -29.78 40.99 -10.73
C GLN A 20 -29.76 40.74 -9.21
N ASN A 21 -30.31 39.62 -8.75
CA ASN A 21 -30.22 39.22 -7.35
C ASN A 21 -28.80 38.81 -6.96
N TRP A 22 -28.04 38.22 -7.88
CA TRP A 22 -26.65 37.79 -7.67
C TRP A 22 -25.69 38.97 -7.55
N THR A 23 -25.87 40.04 -8.33
CA THR A 23 -25.07 41.27 -8.16
C THR A 23 -25.33 41.94 -6.83
N LEU A 24 -26.58 41.92 -6.36
CA LEU A 24 -26.95 42.40 -5.02
C LEU A 24 -26.36 41.50 -3.92
N PHE A 25 -26.38 40.18 -4.10
CA PHE A 25 -25.78 39.24 -3.15
C PHE A 25 -24.26 39.44 -3.01
N LYS A 26 -23.53 39.62 -4.12
CA LYS A 26 -22.09 39.90 -4.08
C LYS A 26 -21.75 41.22 -3.38
N ALA A 27 -22.67 42.18 -3.36
CA ALA A 27 -22.47 43.43 -2.63
C ALA A 27 -22.55 43.24 -1.10
N SER A 28 -23.23 42.18 -0.63
CA SER A 28 -23.26 41.83 0.79
C SER A 28 -21.97 41.13 1.21
N ARG A 29 -21.10 41.84 1.95
CA ARG A 29 -19.86 41.26 2.50
C ARG A 29 -20.13 40.03 3.37
N ILE A 30 -21.22 40.07 4.13
CA ILE A 30 -21.65 38.99 5.04
C ILE A 30 -22.08 37.74 4.25
N GLY A 31 -22.86 37.94 3.18
CA GLY A 31 -23.30 36.85 2.31
C GLY A 31 -22.15 36.14 1.59
N VAL A 32 -21.15 36.91 1.12
CA VAL A 32 -19.96 36.34 0.44
C VAL A 32 -19.12 35.49 1.40
N VAL A 33 -18.92 35.94 2.64
CA VAL A 33 -18.20 35.16 3.66
C VAL A 33 -18.94 33.86 3.98
N GLY A 34 -20.26 33.94 4.20
CA GLY A 34 -21.09 32.75 4.42
C GLY A 34 -21.04 31.77 3.25
N LEU A 35 -21.13 32.28 2.01
CA LEU A 35 -21.05 31.48 0.80
C LEU A 35 -19.69 30.78 0.66
N ALA A 36 -18.58 31.46 0.96
CA ALA A 36 -17.24 30.89 0.90
C ALA A 36 -17.07 29.72 1.88
N ILE A 37 -17.51 29.88 3.13
CA ILE A 37 -17.48 28.82 4.14
C ILE A 37 -18.36 27.64 3.68
N MET A 38 -19.58 27.90 3.21
CA MET A 38 -20.49 26.87 2.72
C MET A 38 -19.87 26.07 1.55
N ILE A 39 -19.26 26.75 0.58
CA ILE A 39 -18.59 26.10 -0.56
C ILE A 39 -17.40 25.27 -0.08
N ALA A 40 -16.61 25.74 0.88
CA ALA A 40 -15.49 24.98 1.42
C ALA A 40 -15.95 23.65 2.04
N PHE A 41 -17.01 23.66 2.85
CA PHE A 41 -17.56 22.44 3.44
C PHE A 41 -18.20 21.51 2.40
N LEU A 42 -18.88 22.06 1.40
CA LEU A 42 -19.43 21.28 0.28
C LEU A 42 -18.32 20.61 -0.53
N LEU A 43 -17.24 21.34 -0.80
CA LEU A 43 -16.05 20.79 -1.47
C LEU A 43 -15.45 19.68 -0.62
N ILE A 44 -15.23 19.90 0.69
CA ILE A 44 -14.72 18.87 1.60
C ILE A 44 -15.61 17.63 1.54
N ALA A 45 -16.92 17.76 1.76
CA ALA A 45 -17.82 16.60 1.77
C ALA A 45 -17.88 15.87 0.42
N PHE A 46 -17.77 16.61 -0.68
CA PHE A 46 -17.76 16.04 -2.03
C PHE A 46 -16.43 15.35 -2.35
N THR A 47 -15.30 15.95 -1.97
CA THR A 47 -13.97 15.42 -2.28
C THR A 47 -13.54 14.31 -1.35
N VAL A 48 -13.99 14.28 -0.09
CA VAL A 48 -13.59 13.28 0.91
C VAL A 48 -13.71 11.82 0.44
N PRO A 49 -14.77 11.38 -0.27
CA PRO A 49 -14.83 10.04 -0.88
C PRO A 49 -13.74 9.78 -1.93
N PHE A 50 -13.33 10.82 -2.66
CA PHE A 50 -12.33 10.75 -3.75
C PHE A 50 -10.90 11.04 -3.29
N ILE A 51 -10.74 11.73 -2.15
CA ILE A 51 -9.46 11.88 -1.44
C ILE A 51 -8.98 10.50 -0.92
N GLY A 52 -9.86 9.50 -0.95
CA GLY A 52 -9.58 8.11 -0.64
C GLY A 52 -9.73 7.90 0.86
N LEU A 53 -10.73 7.11 1.25
CA LEU A 53 -10.57 6.29 2.45
C LEU A 53 -9.43 5.34 2.16
N ARG A 54 -8.31 5.50 2.87
CA ARG A 54 -7.18 4.56 2.82
C ARG A 54 -7.60 3.21 3.39
N ASP A 55 -8.31 2.38 2.63
CA ASP A 55 -8.46 0.98 3.00
C ASP A 55 -7.10 0.29 2.75
N PRO A 56 -6.33 -0.08 3.80
CA PRO A 56 -5.05 -0.77 3.61
C PRO A 56 -5.21 -2.13 2.90
N LEU A 57 -6.43 -2.64 2.70
CA LEU A 57 -6.68 -3.91 1.99
C LEU A 57 -6.78 -3.79 0.47
N TYR A 58 -7.12 -2.63 -0.10
CA TYR A 58 -7.49 -2.50 -1.52
C TYR A 58 -6.90 -1.28 -2.24
N TRP A 59 -5.85 -0.71 -1.67
CA TRP A 59 -5.22 0.45 -2.25
C TRP A 59 -4.38 0.05 -3.47
N LEU A 60 -4.68 0.66 -4.62
CA LEU A 60 -3.85 0.66 -5.83
C LEU A 60 -2.92 1.87 -5.75
N ALA A 61 -1.64 1.66 -6.09
CA ALA A 61 -0.67 2.76 -6.15
C ALA A 61 -1.11 3.88 -7.10
N PRO A 62 -1.20 5.15 -6.64
CA PRO A 62 -1.31 6.27 -7.55
C PRO A 62 -0.04 6.30 -8.39
N GLU A 63 -0.17 6.70 -9.65
CA GLU A 63 0.94 6.79 -10.61
C GLU A 63 2.12 7.63 -10.09
N SER A 64 1.89 8.53 -9.13
CA SER A 64 2.93 9.33 -8.48
C SER A 64 3.92 8.51 -7.62
N ASP A 65 3.50 7.35 -7.10
CA ASP A 65 4.36 6.39 -6.38
C ASP A 65 4.99 5.36 -7.34
N THR A 66 4.70 5.46 -8.64
CA THR A 66 5.15 4.52 -9.66
C THR A 66 6.26 5.17 -10.47
N ILE A 67 7.46 4.61 -10.41
CA ILE A 67 8.51 4.94 -11.36
C ILE A 67 8.42 3.86 -12.43
N SER A 68 7.59 4.09 -13.45
CA SER A 68 7.59 3.20 -14.61
C SER A 68 8.94 3.35 -15.31
N VAL A 69 9.78 2.31 -15.28
CA VAL A 69 11.05 2.29 -16.03
C VAL A 69 10.75 2.57 -17.50
N ARG A 70 9.64 2.04 -18.00
CA ARG A 70 9.15 2.20 -19.37
C ARG A 70 8.75 3.64 -19.73
N GLU A 71 8.06 4.37 -18.86
CA GLU A 71 7.64 5.76 -19.13
C GLU A 71 8.74 6.77 -18.80
N PHE A 72 9.56 6.48 -17.79
CA PHE A 72 10.68 7.32 -17.38
C PHE A 72 11.81 7.35 -18.43
N TRP A 73 12.10 6.21 -19.08
CA TRP A 73 13.20 6.09 -20.07
C TRP A 73 12.74 6.10 -21.53
N GLY A 74 11.52 6.58 -21.80
CA GLY A 74 10.81 6.45 -23.07
C GLY A 74 11.67 6.54 -24.34
N LYS A 75 12.03 5.39 -24.91
CA LYS A 75 11.63 4.89 -26.24
C LYS A 75 12.02 3.40 -26.38
N LEU A 76 11.02 2.63 -26.82
CA LEU A 76 11.11 1.33 -27.53
C LEU A 76 11.70 0.12 -26.79
N VAL A 77 10.80 -0.61 -26.12
CA VAL A 77 10.83 -2.08 -26.16
C VAL A 77 9.43 -2.54 -26.60
N THR A 78 9.35 -3.08 -27.81
CA THR A 78 8.19 -3.85 -28.28
C THR A 78 8.09 -5.12 -27.44
N PRO A 79 6.94 -5.41 -26.79
CA PRO A 79 6.80 -6.66 -26.05
C PRO A 79 6.81 -7.80 -27.06
N SER A 80 7.87 -8.61 -27.08
CA SER A 80 7.81 -9.87 -27.81
C SER A 80 6.93 -10.82 -27.02
N SER A 81 5.75 -11.07 -27.58
CA SER A 81 4.88 -12.18 -27.21
C SER A 81 5.59 -13.51 -27.51
N THR A 82 6.41 -14.00 -26.57
CA THR A 82 6.84 -15.40 -26.52
C THR A 82 7.26 -15.75 -25.09
N LEU A 83 6.30 -16.30 -24.36
CA LEU A 83 6.47 -17.08 -23.14
C LEU A 83 7.13 -18.42 -23.47
N TYR A 84 8.18 -18.79 -22.72
CA TYR A 84 8.48 -20.13 -22.14
C TYR A 84 9.62 -19.86 -21.14
N GLY A 85 9.61 -20.23 -19.86
CA GLY A 85 8.95 -21.35 -19.19
C GLY A 85 9.98 -22.31 -18.60
N SER A 86 10.85 -21.85 -17.67
CA SER A 86 11.41 -22.69 -16.59
C SER A 86 12.28 -21.89 -15.61
N ASN A 87 11.87 -21.98 -14.34
CA ASN A 87 12.51 -21.76 -13.03
C ASN A 87 13.65 -20.73 -12.85
N ALA A 88 13.24 -19.59 -12.29
CA ALA A 88 14.01 -18.51 -11.66
C ALA A 88 14.72 -17.49 -12.58
N SER A 89 14.28 -16.23 -12.45
CA SER A 89 14.71 -15.01 -13.16
C SER A 89 14.34 -15.04 -14.66
N VAL A 90 13.65 -14.07 -15.26
CA VAL A 90 13.99 -12.64 -15.36
C VAL A 90 12.73 -11.90 -15.84
N ASP A 91 12.46 -10.73 -15.26
CA ASP A 91 11.90 -9.61 -16.02
C ASP A 91 12.48 -8.31 -15.45
N HIS A 92 12.59 -8.18 -14.10
CA HIS A 92 13.35 -7.07 -13.46
C HIS A 92 13.97 -7.51 -12.13
N THR A 93 15.30 -7.51 -12.05
CA THR A 93 16.05 -7.89 -10.84
C THR A 93 16.76 -6.67 -10.25
N ILE A 94 16.60 -6.46 -8.94
CA ILE A 94 17.16 -5.32 -8.20
C ILE A 94 18.49 -5.73 -7.57
N GLY A 95 19.58 -5.15 -8.03
CA GLY A 95 20.91 -5.19 -7.45
C GLY A 95 21.08 -4.15 -6.33
N PHE A 96 21.75 -4.58 -5.26
CA PHE A 96 21.81 -3.96 -3.93
C PHE A 96 22.38 -2.55 -3.84
N ARG A 97 22.02 -1.88 -2.75
CA ARG A 97 22.67 -0.68 -2.19
C ARG A 97 23.75 -1.07 -1.16
N ILE A 98 24.91 -0.42 -1.22
CA ILE A 98 26.01 -0.56 -0.25
C ILE A 98 25.90 0.58 0.78
N LYS A 99 25.94 0.27 2.08
CA LYS A 99 25.84 1.32 3.12
C LYS A 99 27.10 2.20 3.07
N PRO A 100 26.98 3.54 3.11
CA PRO A 100 28.14 4.41 3.07
C PRO A 100 28.92 4.32 4.39
N GLU A 101 30.20 3.99 4.31
CA GLU A 101 31.20 4.58 5.21
C GLU A 101 31.79 5.78 4.44
N ALA A 102 31.99 6.90 5.14
CA ALA A 102 31.97 8.26 4.59
C ALA A 102 32.73 8.49 3.25
N GLY A 103 32.04 9.05 2.24
CA GLY A 103 32.66 9.83 1.16
C GLY A 103 32.46 9.37 -0.29
N ASP A 104 31.89 8.19 -0.56
CA ASP A 104 31.74 7.66 -1.94
C ASP A 104 30.27 7.59 -2.42
N ALA A 105 29.94 8.38 -3.44
CA ALA A 105 28.61 8.43 -4.05
C ALA A 105 28.20 7.15 -4.84
N ARG A 106 29.12 6.18 -5.02
CA ARG A 106 28.82 4.88 -5.64
C ARG A 106 28.19 3.88 -4.68
N ALA A 107 28.42 4.02 -3.38
CA ALA A 107 27.85 3.11 -2.38
C ALA A 107 26.30 3.18 -2.36
N ASP A 108 25.75 4.36 -2.58
CA ASP A 108 24.31 4.65 -2.57
C ASP A 108 23.65 4.49 -3.96
N ARG A 109 23.86 3.35 -4.63
CA ARG A 109 23.26 3.04 -5.94
C ARG A 109 22.43 1.77 -5.94
N ILE A 110 21.41 1.74 -6.80
CA ILE A 110 20.58 0.56 -7.12
C ILE A 110 20.89 0.15 -8.57
N TYR A 111 21.22 -1.12 -8.79
CA TYR A 111 21.44 -1.65 -10.14
C TYR A 111 20.21 -2.41 -10.61
N ILE A 112 19.75 -2.20 -11.84
CA ILE A 112 18.51 -2.83 -12.33
C ILE A 112 18.79 -3.46 -13.69
N ALA A 113 18.52 -4.75 -13.85
CA ALA A 113 18.57 -5.42 -15.14
C ALA A 113 17.17 -5.55 -15.74
N GLU A 114 17.01 -5.14 -16.99
CA GLU A 114 15.77 -5.27 -17.78
C GLU A 114 16.13 -5.68 -19.21
N GLY A 115 15.70 -6.88 -19.62
CA GLY A 115 16.05 -7.44 -20.91
C GLY A 115 17.57 -7.46 -21.10
N ARG A 116 18.08 -6.70 -22.06
CA ARG A 116 19.53 -6.54 -22.33
C ARG A 116 20.15 -5.26 -21.75
N TYR A 117 19.43 -4.53 -20.91
CA TYR A 117 19.89 -3.25 -20.37
C TYR A 117 20.16 -3.36 -18.87
N LEU A 118 21.26 -2.75 -18.41
CA LEU A 118 21.60 -2.61 -17.00
C LEU A 118 21.67 -1.12 -16.65
N PHE A 119 20.87 -0.72 -15.65
CA PHE A 119 20.75 0.64 -15.14
C PHE A 119 21.43 0.77 -13.77
N ALA A 120 21.88 1.98 -13.42
CA ALA A 120 22.41 2.33 -12.10
C ALA A 120 21.80 3.65 -11.63
N VAL A 121 21.05 3.60 -10.52
CA VAL A 121 20.24 4.71 -9.99
C VAL A 121 20.82 5.17 -8.65
N SER A 122 21.02 6.48 -8.48
CA SER A 122 21.46 7.09 -7.21
C SER A 122 20.32 7.10 -6.17
N THR A 123 20.65 6.99 -4.87
CA THR A 123 19.68 7.13 -3.77
C THR A 123 20.00 8.29 -2.82
N LEU A 124 20.91 9.20 -3.21
CA LEU A 124 21.37 10.32 -2.40
C LEU A 124 20.41 11.51 -2.41
N ASP A 125 20.23 12.14 -1.25
CA ASP A 125 19.27 13.18 -0.81
C ASP A 125 19.23 14.52 -1.60
N SER A 126 19.38 14.51 -2.93
CA SER A 126 19.10 15.67 -3.78
C SER A 126 17.63 15.68 -4.21
N GLN A 127 17.05 16.84 -4.53
CA GLN A 127 15.67 16.94 -5.07
C GLN A 127 15.45 16.10 -6.35
N ASP A 128 16.55 15.65 -6.99
CA ASP A 128 16.62 14.83 -8.19
C ASP A 128 17.26 13.45 -7.93
N ALA A 129 17.36 13.01 -6.67
CA ALA A 129 18.01 11.78 -6.22
C ALA A 129 17.69 10.57 -7.11
N TRP A 130 16.39 10.46 -7.43
CA TRP A 130 15.76 9.31 -8.07
C TRP A 130 15.76 9.39 -9.61
N THR A 131 16.31 10.46 -10.20
CA THR A 131 16.34 10.70 -11.65
C THR A 131 17.76 10.66 -12.23
N ASP A 132 18.79 10.66 -11.36
CA ASP A 132 20.19 10.74 -11.75
C ASP A 132 20.77 9.34 -12.07
N VAL A 133 20.84 9.02 -13.37
CA VAL A 133 21.45 7.77 -13.89
C VAL A 133 22.94 7.94 -14.05
N ARG A 134 23.70 7.06 -13.40
CA ARG A 134 25.13 7.29 -13.20
C ARG A 134 26.06 6.63 -14.21
N PHE A 135 25.60 5.67 -15.01
CA PHE A 135 26.48 5.05 -16.02
C PHE A 135 26.91 6.04 -17.11
N GLY A 136 26.18 7.14 -17.34
CA GLY A 136 26.57 8.17 -18.31
C GLY A 136 26.75 7.64 -19.73
N CYS A 137 26.12 6.51 -20.08
CA CYS A 137 26.17 5.91 -21.41
C CYS A 137 25.35 6.74 -22.42
N GLU A 138 25.64 6.60 -23.72
CA GLU A 138 24.75 7.14 -24.75
C GLU A 138 23.35 6.53 -24.63
N TYR A 139 22.34 7.23 -25.17
CA TYR A 139 20.92 6.87 -25.06
C TYR A 139 20.70 5.35 -25.17
N PRO A 140 20.12 4.68 -24.15
CA PRO A 140 19.30 5.22 -23.06
C PRO A 140 20.02 5.28 -21.68
N TYR A 141 21.19 5.95 -21.57
CA TYR A 141 21.92 6.15 -20.29
C TYR A 141 22.22 4.87 -19.48
N ALA A 142 22.06 3.71 -20.10
CA ALA A 142 22.18 2.40 -19.50
C ALA A 142 23.28 1.62 -20.21
N PHE A 143 23.87 0.66 -19.50
CA PHE A 143 24.74 -0.30 -20.15
C PHE A 143 23.90 -1.27 -20.98
N LYS A 144 24.26 -1.47 -22.26
CA LYS A 144 23.56 -2.38 -23.16
C LYS A 144 24.39 -3.64 -23.41
N ALA A 145 23.89 -4.77 -22.94
CA ALA A 145 24.43 -6.09 -23.23
C ALA A 145 24.12 -6.53 -24.68
N ASP A 146 24.86 -7.53 -25.14
CA ASP A 146 24.70 -8.14 -26.46
C ASP A 146 23.40 -8.94 -26.58
N ASP A 147 22.95 -9.55 -25.48
CA ASP A 147 21.72 -10.33 -25.38
C ASP A 147 21.03 -10.11 -24.00
N THR A 148 19.89 -10.74 -23.81
CA THR A 148 19.08 -10.70 -22.59
C THR A 148 19.91 -11.16 -21.39
N ILE A 149 19.96 -10.34 -20.34
CA ILE A 149 20.61 -10.67 -19.06
C ILE A 149 19.76 -11.75 -18.38
N THR A 150 20.36 -12.91 -18.06
CA THR A 150 19.66 -14.10 -17.54
C THR A 150 19.82 -14.32 -16.04
N VAL A 151 20.74 -13.61 -15.40
CA VAL A 151 21.08 -13.78 -13.98
C VAL A 151 21.17 -12.43 -13.27
N ASP A 152 20.78 -12.43 -12.00
CA ASP A 152 20.77 -11.23 -11.17
C ASP A 152 22.17 -10.58 -11.12
N PRO A 153 22.28 -9.26 -11.35
CA PRO A 153 23.56 -8.57 -11.26
C PRO A 153 24.19 -8.71 -9.87
N ILE A 154 25.42 -9.20 -9.83
CA ILE A 154 26.21 -9.32 -8.62
C ILE A 154 27.04 -8.05 -8.45
N VAL A 155 26.94 -7.45 -7.27
CA VAL A 155 27.65 -6.23 -6.91
C VAL A 155 28.57 -6.55 -5.74
N ILE A 156 29.89 -6.59 -5.97
CA ILE A 156 30.88 -6.80 -4.91
C ILE A 156 31.75 -5.56 -4.76
N ASN A 157 32.00 -5.17 -3.52
CA ASN A 157 33.06 -4.22 -3.20
C ASN A 157 34.39 -4.96 -2.99
N TYR A 158 35.38 -4.70 -3.84
CA TYR A 158 36.76 -5.20 -3.72
C TYR A 158 37.70 -4.20 -3.00
N GLY A 159 37.16 -3.27 -2.22
CA GLY A 159 37.94 -2.33 -1.41
C GLY A 159 38.69 -2.97 -0.24
N ASP A 160 39.69 -2.27 0.30
CA ASP A 160 40.41 -2.66 1.52
C ASP A 160 39.44 -2.61 2.73
N SER A 161 39.27 -3.72 3.46
CA SER A 161 38.38 -3.75 4.63
C SER A 161 38.88 -2.92 5.83
N ARG A 162 40.13 -2.43 5.78
CA ARG A 162 40.76 -1.53 6.77
C ARG A 162 40.77 -0.07 6.31
N ASP A 163 40.56 0.21 5.01
CA ASP A 163 40.44 1.57 4.47
C ASP A 163 39.12 1.72 3.69
N PRO A 164 38.02 2.08 4.39
CA PRO A 164 36.70 2.18 3.80
C PRO A 164 36.55 3.31 2.75
N MET A 165 37.58 4.14 2.54
CA MET A 165 37.55 5.22 1.55
C MET A 165 37.87 4.77 0.11
N VAL A 166 38.31 3.52 -0.11
CA VAL A 166 38.63 2.98 -1.44
C VAL A 166 37.62 1.89 -1.83
N ALA A 167 36.40 2.28 -2.19
CA ALA A 167 35.43 1.32 -2.73
C ALA A 167 35.74 0.99 -4.20
N ASN A 168 36.05 -0.27 -4.50
CA ASN A 168 36.18 -0.78 -5.88
C ASN A 168 34.98 -1.66 -6.19
N ILE A 169 33.83 -1.02 -6.48
CA ILE A 169 32.59 -1.72 -6.78
C ILE A 169 32.69 -2.37 -8.17
N THR A 170 32.57 -3.69 -8.20
CA THR A 170 32.59 -4.50 -9.42
C THR A 170 31.22 -5.14 -9.62
N LEU A 171 30.71 -4.99 -10.83
CA LEU A 171 29.44 -5.49 -11.32
C LEU A 171 29.68 -6.68 -12.22
N MET A 172 28.95 -7.77 -11.97
CA MET A 172 29.02 -8.99 -12.76
C MET A 172 27.62 -9.45 -13.12
N PHE A 173 27.39 -9.77 -14.39
CA PHE A 173 26.13 -10.36 -14.86
C PHE A 173 26.38 -11.22 -16.11
N GLY A 174 25.40 -12.06 -16.46
CA GLY A 174 25.49 -13.01 -17.56
C GLY A 174 24.26 -12.95 -18.45
N THR A 175 24.42 -13.39 -19.71
CA THR A 175 23.38 -13.29 -20.73
C THR A 175 22.96 -14.65 -21.31
N GLN A 176 21.85 -14.63 -22.04
CA GLN A 176 21.23 -15.79 -22.68
C GLN A 176 22.11 -16.42 -23.76
N ASN A 177 22.92 -15.64 -24.48
CA ASN A 177 23.90 -16.15 -25.44
C ASN A 177 25.20 -16.65 -24.79
N GLY A 178 25.29 -16.67 -23.46
CA GLY A 178 26.45 -17.16 -22.72
C GLY A 178 27.58 -16.16 -22.50
N THR A 179 27.35 -14.86 -22.73
CA THR A 179 28.34 -13.82 -22.46
C THR A 179 28.31 -13.43 -20.98
N VAL A 180 29.47 -13.48 -20.33
CA VAL A 180 29.69 -12.98 -18.98
C VAL A 180 30.29 -11.59 -19.05
N TYR A 181 29.71 -10.66 -18.31
CA TYR A 181 30.14 -9.27 -18.19
C TYR A 181 30.74 -9.01 -16.81
N VAL A 182 31.90 -8.35 -16.77
CA VAL A 182 32.53 -7.85 -15.55
C VAL A 182 32.96 -6.41 -15.78
N MET A 183 32.46 -5.47 -14.98
CA MET A 183 32.80 -4.06 -15.10
C MET A 183 32.90 -3.37 -13.76
N GLN A 184 33.73 -2.33 -13.67
CA GLN A 184 33.83 -1.50 -12.47
C GLN A 184 32.82 -0.35 -12.54
N ASP A 185 32.25 0.00 -11.39
CA ASP A 185 31.45 1.21 -11.29
C ASP A 185 32.36 2.44 -11.12
N ASN A 186 32.26 3.36 -12.08
CA ASN A 186 33.12 4.54 -12.18
C ASN A 186 32.63 5.68 -11.27
N VAL A 187 33.57 6.47 -10.73
CA VAL A 187 33.27 7.72 -10.01
C VAL A 187 33.02 8.84 -11.01
N GLY A 188 31.87 9.52 -10.90
CA GLY A 188 31.53 10.72 -11.68
C GLY A 188 30.83 10.48 -13.03
N ASN A 189 30.29 11.55 -13.63
CA ASN A 189 29.41 11.54 -14.81
C ASN A 189 30.13 11.35 -16.17
N ALA A 190 31.37 10.86 -16.23
CA ALA A 190 32.21 11.14 -17.39
C ALA A 190 32.24 10.10 -18.52
N ARG A 191 32.07 8.78 -18.30
CA ARG A 191 32.10 7.75 -19.38
C ARG A 191 31.36 6.45 -19.03
N CYS A 192 30.67 5.87 -20.02
CA CYS A 192 30.06 4.53 -19.96
C CYS A 192 31.08 3.48 -19.47
N PRO A 193 30.70 2.55 -18.57
CA PRO A 193 31.60 1.49 -18.13
C PRO A 193 32.08 0.66 -19.33
N VAL A 194 33.37 0.33 -19.35
CA VAL A 194 33.92 -0.60 -20.33
C VAL A 194 33.96 -1.98 -19.68
N PRO A 195 33.09 -2.92 -20.09
CA PRO A 195 33.07 -4.25 -19.53
C PRO A 195 34.17 -5.11 -20.14
N LEU A 196 34.64 -6.06 -19.34
CA LEU A 196 35.31 -7.24 -19.83
C LEU A 196 34.24 -8.29 -20.12
N THR A 197 34.37 -8.94 -21.27
CA THR A 197 33.42 -9.95 -21.71
C THR A 197 34.12 -11.25 -22.04
N ARG A 198 33.46 -12.36 -21.71
CA ARG A 198 33.80 -13.68 -22.27
C ARG A 198 32.54 -14.43 -22.55
N ASN A 199 32.43 -14.93 -23.78
CA ASN A 199 31.39 -15.87 -24.15
C ASN A 199 31.81 -17.30 -23.78
N LEU A 200 30.94 -18.00 -23.05
CA LEU A 200 31.13 -19.38 -22.58
C LEU A 200 30.45 -20.42 -23.48
N GLY A 201 29.72 -19.98 -24.52
CA GLY A 201 29.10 -20.83 -25.54
C GLY A 201 27.74 -21.43 -25.16
N SER A 202 27.22 -21.12 -23.97
CA SER A 202 26.00 -21.69 -23.41
C SER A 202 25.31 -20.68 -22.48
N PRO A 203 23.97 -20.63 -22.43
CA PRO A 203 23.24 -19.67 -21.59
C PRO A 203 23.68 -19.70 -20.13
N ILE A 204 23.90 -18.51 -19.54
CA ILE A 204 24.30 -18.40 -18.14
C ILE A 204 23.08 -18.63 -17.25
N THR A 205 23.15 -19.62 -16.36
CA THR A 205 22.04 -20.03 -15.48
C THR A 205 22.27 -19.70 -14.01
N GLY A 206 23.50 -19.34 -13.64
CA GLY A 206 23.83 -18.92 -12.29
C GLY A 206 25.21 -18.29 -12.21
N MET A 207 25.38 -17.35 -11.29
CA MET A 207 26.64 -16.68 -11.02
C MET A 207 26.78 -16.49 -9.51
N ALA A 208 28.00 -16.60 -8.98
CA ALA A 208 28.26 -16.32 -7.57
C ALA A 208 29.68 -15.84 -7.35
N ALA A 209 29.89 -14.96 -6.38
CA ALA A 209 31.18 -14.29 -6.18
C ALA A 209 31.59 -14.19 -4.70
N PHE A 210 32.91 -14.17 -4.43
CA PHE A 210 33.50 -14.14 -3.09
C PHE A 210 34.68 -13.15 -3.02
N ASN A 211 34.70 -12.27 -2.00
CA ASN A 211 35.82 -11.40 -1.63
C ASN A 211 36.33 -11.79 -0.23
N GLY A 212 37.61 -12.18 -0.10
CA GLY A 212 38.15 -12.73 1.15
C GLY A 212 39.57 -12.29 1.52
N ASP A 213 40.09 -11.21 0.96
CA ASP A 213 41.54 -10.95 0.93
C ASP A 213 42.18 -10.59 2.30
N GLN A 214 41.43 -10.47 3.40
CA GLN A 214 41.96 -9.78 4.59
C GLN A 214 42.22 -10.57 5.86
N TYR A 215 41.81 -11.83 5.97
CA TYR A 215 42.01 -12.52 7.25
C TYR A 215 43.37 -13.23 7.40
N PHE A 216 44.06 -13.66 6.34
CA PHE A 216 45.27 -14.51 6.51
C PHE A 216 46.40 -14.39 5.47
N GLY A 217 46.48 -13.32 4.66
CA GLY A 217 47.66 -13.04 3.83
C GLY A 217 47.91 -13.99 2.65
N VAL A 218 46.89 -14.71 2.19
CA VAL A 218 46.98 -15.56 0.97
C VAL A 218 46.52 -14.74 -0.24
N THR A 219 47.46 -14.04 -0.87
CA THR A 219 47.30 -13.05 -1.96
C THR A 219 46.95 -13.65 -3.33
N SER A 220 46.22 -14.75 -3.37
CA SER A 220 45.74 -15.30 -4.64
C SER A 220 44.31 -15.81 -4.48
N ARG A 221 43.40 -15.21 -5.27
CA ARG A 221 42.07 -15.70 -5.69
C ARG A 221 40.87 -14.92 -5.14
N ASP A 222 40.47 -13.87 -5.86
CA ASP A 222 39.10 -13.35 -5.82
C ASP A 222 38.22 -14.24 -6.69
N ARG A 223 37.44 -15.15 -6.10
CA ARG A 223 36.77 -16.22 -6.86
C ARG A 223 35.36 -15.86 -7.24
N PHE A 224 35.18 -15.72 -8.55
CA PHE A 224 33.89 -15.62 -9.19
C PHE A 224 33.59 -16.91 -9.96
N VAL A 225 32.41 -17.51 -9.78
CA VAL A 225 32.00 -18.76 -10.45
C VAL A 225 30.77 -18.56 -11.32
N VAL A 226 30.74 -19.24 -12.47
CA VAL A 226 29.67 -19.15 -13.47
C VAL A 226 29.18 -20.54 -13.81
N GLY A 227 27.87 -20.76 -13.68
CA GLY A 227 27.16 -21.95 -14.12
C GLY A 227 26.42 -21.69 -15.43
N THR A 228 26.34 -22.74 -16.25
CA THR A 228 25.72 -22.70 -17.59
C THR A 228 24.65 -23.77 -17.73
N GLN A 229 23.78 -23.60 -18.74
CA GLN A 229 22.66 -24.49 -19.02
C GLN A 229 23.09 -25.91 -19.44
N ASP A 230 24.27 -26.07 -20.03
CA ASP A 230 24.85 -27.35 -20.46
C ASP A 230 25.72 -28.01 -19.37
N GLY A 231 25.56 -27.61 -18.11
CA GLY A 231 26.22 -28.26 -16.97
C GLY A 231 27.69 -27.93 -16.80
N ARG A 232 28.22 -26.90 -17.47
CA ARG A 232 29.60 -26.45 -17.29
C ARG A 232 29.70 -25.39 -16.21
N LEU A 233 30.72 -25.52 -15.38
CA LEU A 233 31.04 -24.63 -14.27
C LEU A 233 32.43 -24.05 -14.46
N PHE A 234 32.52 -22.72 -14.41
CA PHE A 234 33.76 -22.00 -14.63
C PHE A 234 34.15 -21.23 -13.37
N GLY A 235 35.43 -21.28 -13.00
CA GLY A 235 36.01 -20.46 -11.94
C GLY A 235 36.91 -19.37 -12.50
N PHE A 236 36.71 -18.13 -12.08
CA PHE A 236 37.45 -16.95 -12.51
C PHE A 236 38.13 -16.22 -11.36
N THR A 237 39.20 -15.48 -11.67
CA THR A 237 39.83 -14.53 -10.74
C THR A 237 39.81 -13.09 -11.22
N VAL A 238 39.83 -12.19 -10.24
CA VAL A 238 39.68 -10.74 -10.35
C VAL A 238 40.98 -10.10 -9.74
N ASN A 239 41.83 -9.37 -10.51
CA ASN A 239 42.98 -8.51 -10.16
C ASN A 239 42.69 -7.07 -9.63
N GLY A 240 42.95 -6.81 -8.34
CA GLY A 240 42.43 -5.64 -7.60
C GLY A 240 43.05 -4.24 -7.75
N THR A 241 44.07 -3.97 -8.59
CA THR A 241 44.80 -2.67 -8.55
C THR A 241 44.75 -1.76 -9.78
N ALA A 242 44.37 -2.25 -10.96
CA ALA A 242 44.15 -1.42 -12.15
C ALA A 242 43.35 -2.23 -13.17
N GLY A 243 42.25 -1.66 -13.70
CA GLY A 243 41.25 -2.35 -14.52
C GLY A 243 41.77 -3.47 -15.42
N GLY A 244 41.21 -4.68 -15.24
CA GLY A 244 41.58 -5.87 -16.01
C GLY A 244 41.34 -7.19 -15.26
N PHE A 245 40.09 -7.65 -15.20
CA PHE A 245 39.62 -8.87 -14.54
C PHE A 245 39.27 -9.99 -15.53
N TYR A 246 40.18 -10.93 -15.82
CA TYR A 246 39.77 -12.14 -16.56
C TYR A 246 40.82 -13.27 -16.59
N ARG A 247 41.01 -14.05 -15.52
CA ARG A 247 41.75 -15.32 -15.65
C ARG A 247 40.89 -16.49 -15.22
N GLU A 248 40.66 -17.43 -16.15
CA GLU A 248 40.09 -18.74 -15.85
C GLU A 248 41.04 -19.51 -14.94
N LEU A 249 40.51 -20.02 -13.85
CA LEU A 249 41.20 -20.89 -12.91
C LEU A 249 40.98 -22.36 -13.28
N TRP A 250 39.74 -22.71 -13.64
CA TRP A 250 39.31 -24.06 -14.00
C TRP A 250 37.94 -24.00 -14.71
N ASN A 251 37.62 -25.07 -15.44
CA ASN A 251 36.35 -25.29 -16.11
C ASN A 251 36.06 -26.79 -16.04
N ASP A 252 34.99 -27.16 -15.33
CA ASP A 252 34.58 -28.54 -15.11
C ASP A 252 33.13 -28.74 -15.54
N THR A 253 32.79 -29.98 -15.93
CA THR A 253 31.40 -30.37 -16.24
C THR A 253 30.83 -31.12 -15.04
N ILE A 254 29.71 -30.64 -14.50
CA ILE A 254 29.06 -31.22 -13.32
C ILE A 254 27.90 -32.09 -13.80
N ASN A 255 28.01 -33.41 -13.62
CA ASN A 255 27.00 -34.38 -14.03
C ASN A 255 26.83 -35.50 -12.99
N PRO A 256 26.25 -35.19 -11.82
CA PRO A 256 26.13 -36.14 -10.71
C PRO A 256 25.21 -37.33 -11.05
N SER A 257 24.18 -37.13 -11.89
CA SER A 257 23.28 -38.20 -12.32
C SER A 257 23.87 -39.12 -13.40
N GLY A 258 24.98 -38.73 -14.04
CA GLY A 258 25.53 -39.44 -15.20
C GLY A 258 24.61 -39.38 -16.43
N ALA A 259 23.70 -38.42 -16.51
CA ALA A 259 22.76 -38.28 -17.61
C ALA A 259 23.48 -37.99 -18.95
N PRO A 260 22.91 -38.39 -20.11
CA PRO A 260 23.52 -38.14 -21.41
C PRO A 260 23.73 -36.65 -21.73
N THR A 261 22.84 -35.81 -21.21
CA THR A 261 22.93 -34.35 -21.26
C THR A 261 23.17 -33.85 -19.84
N PRO A 262 24.27 -33.12 -19.56
CA PRO A 262 24.52 -32.58 -18.24
C PRO A 262 23.39 -31.63 -17.78
N PRO A 263 23.04 -31.62 -16.49
CA PRO A 263 21.98 -30.77 -15.95
C PRO A 263 22.41 -29.31 -15.89
N ALA A 264 21.45 -28.38 -15.98
CA ALA A 264 21.72 -26.95 -15.81
C ALA A 264 22.17 -26.65 -14.37
N ILE A 265 23.12 -25.72 -14.23
CA ILE A 265 23.68 -25.35 -12.94
C ILE A 265 22.92 -24.16 -12.36
N HIS A 266 22.42 -24.30 -11.13
CA HIS A 266 21.78 -23.24 -10.37
C HIS A 266 22.67 -22.81 -9.20
N LEU A 267 23.29 -21.62 -9.34
CA LEU A 267 24.10 -20.98 -8.29
C LEU A 267 23.28 -19.93 -7.56
N ALA A 268 23.51 -19.79 -6.26
CA ALA A 268 22.80 -18.81 -5.47
C ALA A 268 23.15 -17.40 -5.93
N GLY A 269 22.11 -16.64 -6.27
CA GLY A 269 22.22 -15.30 -6.83
C GLY A 269 22.64 -14.25 -5.82
N ALA A 270 22.23 -13.02 -6.09
CA ALA A 270 22.72 -11.79 -5.48
C ALA A 270 22.82 -11.86 -3.92
N MET A 271 23.93 -11.36 -3.36
CA MET A 271 24.28 -11.43 -1.93
C MET A 271 23.22 -10.84 -0.98
N ILE A 272 22.56 -11.65 -0.17
CA ILE A 272 21.67 -11.15 0.88
C ILE A 272 22.52 -10.52 1.99
N LYS A 273 22.27 -9.24 2.31
CA LYS A 273 22.92 -8.53 3.42
C LYS A 273 22.58 -9.23 4.75
N ALA A 274 23.59 -9.83 5.37
CA ALA A 274 23.47 -10.57 6.64
C ALA A 274 23.90 -9.75 7.88
N GLY A 275 23.78 -8.41 7.85
CA GLY A 275 24.18 -7.53 8.96
C GLY A 275 24.49 -6.11 8.51
N ASP A 276 25.02 -5.26 9.38
CA ASP A 276 25.35 -3.85 9.07
C ASP A 276 26.53 -3.64 8.10
N SER A 277 27.27 -4.69 7.77
CA SER A 277 28.45 -4.67 6.90
C SER A 277 28.14 -4.87 5.41
N VAL A 278 29.08 -4.48 4.55
CA VAL A 278 29.04 -4.72 3.10
C VAL A 278 29.03 -6.23 2.83
N PRO A 279 28.19 -6.77 1.93
CA PRO A 279 28.20 -8.19 1.65
C PRO A 279 29.54 -8.61 1.02
N GLN A 280 30.21 -9.59 1.64
CA GLN A 280 31.56 -10.04 1.25
C GLN A 280 31.53 -11.34 0.44
N PHE A 281 30.41 -12.07 0.41
CA PHE A 281 30.29 -13.35 -0.29
C PHE A 281 28.85 -13.69 -0.70
N ALA A 282 28.71 -14.40 -1.81
CA ALA A 282 27.44 -14.99 -2.25
C ALA A 282 26.97 -16.11 -1.31
N PRO A 283 25.64 -16.30 -1.17
CA PRO A 283 25.05 -17.25 -0.22
C PRO A 283 25.33 -18.72 -0.54
N CYS A 284 26.14 -19.04 -1.55
CA CYS A 284 26.63 -20.39 -1.81
C CYS A 284 28.04 -20.66 -1.26
N PHE A 285 28.81 -19.65 -0.82
CA PHE A 285 30.19 -19.83 -0.34
C PHE A 285 30.27 -20.13 1.15
N TYR A 286 31.08 -21.12 1.48
CA TYR A 286 31.12 -21.73 2.81
C TYR A 286 32.33 -21.34 3.67
N ARG A 287 32.08 -21.23 4.98
CA ARG A 287 33.09 -21.13 6.05
C ARG A 287 33.02 -22.39 6.91
N SER A 288 34.11 -23.17 6.92
CA SER A 288 34.16 -24.40 7.72
C SER A 288 34.21 -24.14 9.22
N GLY A 289 33.44 -24.94 9.98
CA GLY A 289 33.42 -24.95 11.44
C GLY A 289 34.36 -25.99 12.06
N VAL A 290 35.11 -26.75 11.25
CA VAL A 290 36.01 -27.82 11.73
C VAL A 290 37.46 -27.32 11.72
N GLY A 291 37.98 -27.01 12.91
CA GLY A 291 39.39 -26.66 13.16
C GLY A 291 39.64 -25.20 13.58
N ASP A 292 40.62 -24.99 14.45
CA ASP A 292 41.14 -23.66 14.80
C ASP A 292 41.75 -23.00 13.56
N ASP A 293 41.09 -21.93 13.09
CA ASP A 293 41.50 -21.00 12.02
C ASP A 293 41.77 -21.58 10.60
N THR A 294 41.41 -20.77 9.57
CA THR A 294 42.00 -20.71 8.21
C THR A 294 41.33 -21.35 6.96
N GLN A 295 40.00 -21.59 6.86
CA GLN A 295 39.41 -22.13 5.60
C GLN A 295 38.10 -21.46 5.10
N ASN A 296 38.06 -20.12 5.07
CA ASN A 296 36.94 -19.40 4.44
C ASN A 296 36.98 -19.51 2.90
N GLY A 297 35.84 -19.75 2.26
CA GLY A 297 35.72 -19.72 0.79
C GLY A 297 36.44 -20.88 0.09
N ARG A 298 36.77 -21.96 0.80
CA ARG A 298 37.47 -23.13 0.25
C ARG A 298 36.53 -24.06 -0.55
N SER A 299 35.23 -24.04 -0.23
CA SER A 299 34.19 -24.73 -0.98
C SER A 299 32.95 -23.86 -1.17
N PHE A 300 32.12 -24.27 -2.12
CA PHE A 300 30.83 -23.64 -2.42
C PHE A 300 29.83 -24.70 -2.84
N VAL A 301 28.55 -24.39 -2.66
CA VAL A 301 27.44 -25.32 -2.87
C VAL A 301 26.59 -24.86 -4.04
N LEU A 302 26.17 -25.79 -4.90
CA LEU A 302 25.29 -25.52 -6.03
C LEU A 302 24.17 -26.56 -6.13
N GLY A 303 23.10 -26.17 -6.80
CA GLY A 303 22.02 -27.07 -7.19
C GLY A 303 22.12 -27.40 -8.68
N THR A 304 21.67 -28.59 -9.07
CA THR A 304 21.57 -29.01 -10.47
C THR A 304 20.12 -29.26 -10.87
N SER A 305 19.77 -29.02 -12.13
CA SER A 305 18.38 -29.15 -12.62
C SER A 305 17.79 -30.56 -12.57
N ASP A 306 18.60 -31.58 -12.27
CA ASP A 306 18.19 -32.97 -12.07
C ASP A 306 18.00 -33.32 -10.58
N GLY A 307 18.09 -32.34 -9.67
CA GLY A 307 17.66 -32.51 -8.29
C GLY A 307 18.77 -32.78 -7.26
N TYR A 308 20.04 -32.55 -7.61
CA TYR A 308 21.18 -32.76 -6.69
C TYR A 308 21.64 -31.46 -6.03
N VAL A 309 22.12 -31.59 -4.78
CA VAL A 309 22.99 -30.61 -4.12
C VAL A 309 24.40 -31.11 -4.18
N VAL A 310 25.31 -30.24 -4.61
CA VAL A 310 26.70 -30.57 -4.82
C VAL A 310 27.58 -29.55 -4.09
N SER A 311 28.60 -30.02 -3.36
CA SER A 311 29.68 -29.18 -2.83
C SER A 311 30.95 -29.41 -3.63
N LEU A 312 31.64 -28.31 -3.98
CA LEU A 312 32.83 -28.31 -4.82
C LEU A 312 33.95 -27.51 -4.17
N TRP A 313 35.19 -27.95 -4.39
CA TRP A 313 36.37 -27.18 -4.01
C TRP A 313 36.55 -25.97 -4.92
N THR A 314 36.66 -24.78 -4.33
CA THR A 314 36.90 -23.55 -5.11
C THR A 314 38.27 -23.55 -5.81
N SER A 315 39.21 -24.40 -5.37
CA SER A 315 40.58 -24.46 -5.91
C SER A 315 40.74 -25.05 -7.29
N ASN A 316 39.89 -25.99 -7.64
CA ASN A 316 40.05 -26.84 -8.82
C ASN A 316 38.72 -27.40 -9.33
N GLY A 317 37.58 -26.92 -8.83
CA GLY A 317 36.25 -27.38 -9.26
C GLY A 317 35.92 -28.83 -8.90
N THR A 318 36.75 -29.52 -8.12
CA THR A 318 36.53 -30.96 -7.83
C THR A 318 35.42 -31.20 -6.82
N LEU A 319 34.63 -32.25 -7.08
CA LEU A 319 33.51 -32.67 -6.26
C LEU A 319 33.98 -33.10 -4.86
N GLN A 320 33.40 -32.50 -3.82
CA GLN A 320 33.58 -32.94 -2.43
C GLN A 320 32.56 -34.01 -2.07
N TRP A 321 31.29 -33.68 -2.25
CA TRP A 321 30.16 -34.54 -1.98
C TRP A 321 28.99 -34.10 -2.86
N GLU A 322 28.09 -35.05 -3.10
CA GLU A 322 26.82 -34.85 -3.78
C GLU A 322 25.72 -35.54 -2.98
N ASN A 323 24.52 -34.95 -2.98
CA ASN A 323 23.34 -35.57 -2.39
C ASN A 323 22.14 -35.44 -3.34
N PRO A 324 21.48 -36.56 -3.69
CA PRO A 324 20.23 -36.52 -4.43
C PRO A 324 19.10 -36.09 -3.51
N LEU A 325 18.54 -34.89 -3.71
CA LEU A 325 17.42 -34.39 -2.91
C LEU A 325 16.07 -34.55 -3.62
N SER A 326 16.04 -34.47 -4.95
CA SER A 326 14.84 -34.65 -5.78
C SER A 326 15.19 -35.27 -7.13
N GLN A 327 14.19 -35.67 -7.92
CA GLN A 327 14.35 -36.10 -9.34
C GLN A 327 13.84 -35.03 -10.33
N THR A 328 13.73 -33.79 -9.87
CA THR A 328 13.02 -32.70 -10.55
C THR A 328 13.84 -31.41 -10.58
N THR A 329 13.38 -30.45 -11.38
CA THR A 329 14.07 -29.18 -11.60
C THR A 329 13.97 -28.26 -10.38
N TRP A 330 15.13 -27.79 -9.92
CA TRP A 330 15.24 -26.81 -8.85
C TRP A 330 14.46 -25.53 -9.20
N SER A 331 13.72 -24.97 -8.23
CA SER A 331 13.02 -23.69 -8.35
C SER A 331 13.89 -22.50 -7.90
N SER A 332 14.94 -22.76 -7.13
CA SER A 332 15.87 -21.77 -6.58
C SER A 332 17.13 -22.43 -6.06
N SER A 333 18.25 -21.73 -6.13
CA SER A 333 19.55 -22.20 -5.65
C SER A 333 19.59 -22.43 -4.13
N PRO A 334 20.43 -23.37 -3.64
CA PRO A 334 20.52 -23.67 -2.21
C PRO A 334 21.11 -22.48 -1.45
N VAL A 335 20.58 -22.20 -0.26
CA VAL A 335 21.05 -21.12 0.60
C VAL A 335 21.92 -21.72 1.69
N LEU A 336 23.17 -21.28 1.76
CA LEU A 336 24.10 -21.66 2.81
C LEU A 336 24.18 -20.55 3.86
N ARG A 337 24.20 -20.93 5.14
CA ARG A 337 24.39 -19.96 6.22
C ARG A 337 25.50 -20.39 7.18
N ILE A 338 26.37 -19.44 7.51
CA ILE A 338 27.55 -19.66 8.35
C ILE A 338 27.10 -19.93 9.79
N GLY A 339 27.68 -20.95 10.42
CA GLY A 339 27.36 -21.41 11.79
C GLY A 339 27.70 -20.42 12.92
N ALA A 340 28.00 -19.16 12.60
CA ALA A 340 28.37 -18.14 13.58
C ALA A 340 27.19 -17.58 14.39
N GLU A 341 25.95 -17.83 13.98
CA GLU A 341 24.77 -17.28 14.68
C GLU A 341 24.28 -18.11 15.86
N LEU A 342 24.58 -19.42 15.90
CA LEU A 342 24.24 -20.29 17.02
C LEU A 342 25.51 -21.02 17.50
N PRO A 343 25.96 -20.79 18.75
CA PRO A 343 27.12 -21.50 19.29
C PRO A 343 26.93 -23.02 19.24
N GLY A 344 27.87 -23.73 18.60
CA GLY A 344 27.92 -25.21 18.61
C GLY A 344 27.22 -25.93 17.46
N THR A 345 26.57 -25.23 16.52
CA THR A 345 26.02 -25.86 15.30
C THR A 345 27.03 -25.86 14.15
N PRO A 346 27.21 -26.99 13.41
CA PRO A 346 27.98 -26.98 12.18
C PRO A 346 27.29 -26.06 11.16
N PRO A 347 27.99 -25.57 10.12
CA PRO A 347 27.32 -24.71 9.16
C PRO A 347 26.46 -25.57 8.22
N LEU A 348 25.33 -24.98 7.79
CA LEU A 348 24.20 -25.72 7.24
C LEU A 348 23.84 -25.22 5.84
N VAL A 349 23.43 -26.16 4.98
CA VAL A 349 22.82 -25.93 3.67
C VAL A 349 21.32 -26.06 3.80
N TYR A 350 20.60 -25.02 3.41
CA TYR A 350 19.15 -25.00 3.32
C TYR A 350 18.73 -25.12 1.86
N ALA A 351 17.93 -26.12 1.56
CA ALA A 351 17.41 -26.34 0.21
C ALA A 351 15.89 -26.53 0.25
N ALA A 352 15.22 -26.02 -0.76
CA ALA A 352 13.80 -26.24 -0.98
C ALA A 352 13.62 -26.93 -2.33
N THR A 353 12.68 -27.88 -2.37
CA THR A 353 12.35 -28.65 -3.57
C THR A 353 10.93 -28.34 -4.03
N ASP A 354 10.65 -28.65 -5.29
CA ASP A 354 9.31 -28.55 -5.87
C ASP A 354 8.31 -29.57 -5.30
N GLU A 355 8.80 -30.63 -4.63
CA GLU A 355 7.99 -31.58 -3.85
C GLU A 355 7.47 -31.02 -2.51
N SER A 356 7.58 -29.70 -2.29
CA SER A 356 7.18 -29.03 -1.05
C SER A 356 7.94 -29.51 0.19
N LYS A 357 9.21 -29.92 0.03
CA LYS A 357 10.10 -30.32 1.12
C LYS A 357 11.24 -29.32 1.33
N VAL A 358 11.57 -29.10 2.60
CA VAL A 358 12.73 -28.33 3.06
C VAL A 358 13.78 -29.27 3.64
N PHE A 359 15.02 -29.09 3.22
CA PHE A 359 16.15 -29.89 3.67
C PHE A 359 17.15 -29.01 4.41
N VAL A 360 17.72 -29.57 5.47
CA VAL A 360 18.83 -28.97 6.22
C VAL A 360 19.97 -29.98 6.27
N LEU A 361 21.03 -29.70 5.52
CA LEU A 361 22.19 -30.57 5.39
C LEU A 361 23.38 -29.96 6.11
N ASN A 362 24.22 -30.81 6.69
CA ASN A 362 25.54 -30.42 7.15
C ASN A 362 26.42 -30.07 5.94
N ALA A 363 26.99 -28.88 5.91
CA ALA A 363 27.74 -28.41 4.74
C ALA A 363 29.09 -29.11 4.52
N ASP A 364 29.73 -29.63 5.57
CA ASP A 364 31.00 -30.38 5.43
C ASP A 364 30.78 -31.79 4.88
N THR A 365 29.69 -32.45 5.28
CA THR A 365 29.46 -33.88 5.01
C THR A 365 28.33 -34.16 4.01
N GLY A 366 27.51 -33.15 3.72
CA GLY A 366 26.29 -33.27 2.93
C GLY A 366 25.15 -34.04 3.60
N LYS A 367 25.39 -34.65 4.77
CA LYS A 367 24.37 -35.47 5.44
C LYS A 367 23.27 -34.60 6.06
N PRO A 368 22.01 -35.06 6.05
CA PRO A 368 20.92 -34.35 6.74
C PRO A 368 21.22 -34.18 8.24
N LEU A 369 20.79 -33.06 8.81
CA LEU A 369 20.99 -32.79 10.23
C LEU A 369 20.17 -33.78 11.07
N PRO A 370 20.72 -34.42 12.12
CA PRO A 370 20.00 -35.46 12.88
C PRO A 370 18.67 -34.99 13.49
N SER A 371 18.59 -33.72 13.92
CA SER A 371 17.34 -33.12 14.40
C SER A 371 16.27 -33.03 13.31
N TRP A 372 16.67 -32.79 12.07
CA TRP A 372 15.77 -32.74 10.90
C TRP A 372 15.39 -34.12 10.39
N VAL A 373 16.28 -35.11 10.48
CA VAL A 373 15.93 -36.54 10.24
C VAL A 373 14.83 -36.97 11.21
N ALA A 374 14.97 -36.61 12.49
CA ALA A 374 13.96 -36.89 13.50
C ALA A 374 12.65 -36.14 13.24
N ALA A 375 12.71 -34.86 12.84
CA ALA A 375 11.53 -34.03 12.55
C ALA A 375 10.79 -34.46 11.27
N ALA A 376 11.51 -34.80 10.21
CA ALA A 376 10.96 -35.28 8.95
C ALA A 376 10.40 -36.70 9.05
N GLY A 377 10.92 -37.51 9.98
CA GLY A 377 10.57 -38.92 10.12
C GLY A 377 11.16 -39.80 9.01
N ASP A 378 12.10 -39.29 8.22
CA ASP A 378 12.78 -40.02 7.15
C ASP A 378 14.30 -39.79 7.15
N ILE A 379 15.03 -40.75 6.57
CA ILE A 379 16.50 -40.73 6.51
C ILE A 379 17.06 -39.65 5.59
N SER A 380 16.23 -39.09 4.69
CA SER A 380 16.61 -37.98 3.81
C SER A 380 16.58 -36.62 4.53
N GLY A 381 15.95 -36.52 5.70
CA GLY A 381 15.76 -35.28 6.45
C GLY A 381 14.93 -34.23 5.71
N GLY A 382 14.12 -34.67 4.74
CA GLY A 382 13.29 -33.81 3.91
C GLY A 382 11.97 -33.52 4.60
N LEU A 383 11.88 -32.39 5.29
CA LEU A 383 10.67 -32.02 6.00
C LEU A 383 9.60 -31.52 5.04
N ARG A 384 8.48 -32.23 4.98
CA ARG A 384 7.29 -31.77 4.26
C ARG A 384 6.51 -30.78 5.12
N ILE A 385 6.26 -29.58 4.61
CA ILE A 385 5.55 -28.54 5.36
C ILE A 385 4.05 -28.86 5.42
N VAL A 386 3.49 -28.92 6.64
CA VAL A 386 2.07 -29.17 6.91
C VAL A 386 1.54 -28.09 7.86
N TYR A 387 0.38 -27.48 7.55
CA TYR A 387 -0.24 -26.48 8.42
C TYR A 387 -1.58 -26.96 9.02
N PRO A 388 -1.86 -26.73 10.32
CA PRO A 388 -2.93 -27.46 11.02
C PRO A 388 -4.37 -26.99 10.75
N ARG A 389 -4.58 -25.78 10.20
CA ARG A 389 -5.94 -25.21 10.06
C ARG A 389 -6.82 -25.92 9.02
N VAL A 390 -6.20 -26.59 8.05
CA VAL A 390 -6.90 -27.47 7.09
C VAL A 390 -6.42 -28.88 7.40
N ILE A 391 -7.15 -29.58 8.28
CA ILE A 391 -6.89 -30.95 8.78
C ILE A 391 -5.82 -31.71 7.97
N GLY A 392 -4.56 -31.63 8.42
CA GLY A 392 -3.45 -32.54 8.04
C GLY A 392 -3.07 -32.63 6.56
N GLN A 393 -3.52 -31.73 5.67
CA GLN A 393 -3.12 -31.78 4.27
C GLN A 393 -1.78 -31.06 4.05
N PRO A 394 -0.77 -31.74 3.46
CA PRO A 394 0.51 -31.12 3.15
C PRO A 394 0.36 -30.06 2.06
N ASP A 395 1.21 -29.05 2.10
CA ASP A 395 1.35 -28.13 0.97
C ASP A 395 1.80 -28.93 -0.27
N THR A 396 1.21 -28.61 -1.42
CA THR A 396 1.57 -29.18 -2.73
C THR A 396 2.09 -28.12 -3.69
N GLY A 397 2.30 -26.89 -3.20
CA GLY A 397 2.90 -25.80 -3.94
C GLY A 397 4.43 -25.92 -4.04
N VAL A 398 4.98 -25.35 -5.10
CA VAL A 398 6.43 -25.23 -5.27
C VAL A 398 6.95 -24.23 -4.24
N LEU A 399 7.96 -24.62 -3.48
CA LEU A 399 8.61 -23.75 -2.51
C LEU A 399 9.68 -22.89 -3.22
N TYR A 400 9.80 -21.63 -2.77
CA TYR A 400 10.81 -20.70 -3.25
C TYR A 400 12.01 -20.62 -2.30
N THR A 401 13.03 -19.85 -2.69
CA THR A 401 14.26 -19.66 -1.93
C THR A 401 13.96 -19.33 -0.45
N PRO A 402 14.43 -20.13 0.51
CA PRO A 402 14.22 -19.84 1.92
C PRO A 402 15.06 -18.64 2.36
N ALA A 403 14.47 -17.76 3.17
CA ALA A 403 15.20 -16.72 3.89
C ALA A 403 15.40 -17.19 5.34
N VAL A 404 16.65 -17.32 5.77
CA VAL A 404 16.99 -17.85 7.09
C VAL A 404 17.54 -16.72 7.95
N PHE A 405 17.02 -16.55 9.18
CA PHE A 405 17.59 -15.64 10.19
C PHE A 405 17.42 -16.17 11.62
N GLY A 406 18.48 -16.13 12.42
CA GLY A 406 18.44 -16.66 13.79
C GLY A 406 17.93 -18.10 13.81
N ALA A 407 16.95 -18.39 14.65
CA ALA A 407 16.35 -19.72 14.78
C ALA A 407 15.18 -20.00 13.83
N ASN A 408 14.96 -19.15 12.82
CA ASN A 408 13.77 -19.18 11.96
C ASN A 408 14.14 -19.35 10.48
N ILE A 409 13.33 -20.12 9.77
CA ILE A 409 13.35 -20.29 8.31
C ILE A 409 12.02 -19.74 7.76
N PHE A 410 12.11 -18.69 6.95
CA PHE A 410 10.97 -18.13 6.24
C PHE A 410 10.91 -18.65 4.82
N ILE A 411 9.78 -19.19 4.40
CA ILE A 411 9.64 -19.78 3.07
C ILE A 411 8.25 -19.51 2.47
N THR A 412 8.22 -19.11 1.21
CA THR A 412 6.99 -18.87 0.44
C THR A 412 6.70 -20.06 -0.47
N SER A 413 5.42 -20.27 -0.73
CA SER A 413 4.90 -21.36 -1.57
C SER A 413 4.01 -20.83 -2.69
N SER A 414 4.08 -21.46 -3.87
CA SER A 414 3.22 -21.11 -5.01
C SER A 414 1.73 -21.37 -4.76
N SER A 415 1.39 -22.14 -3.71
CA SER A 415 0.01 -22.31 -3.23
C SER A 415 -0.52 -21.12 -2.43
N GLY A 416 0.31 -20.09 -2.21
CA GLY A 416 -0.08 -18.83 -1.56
C GLY A 416 0.22 -18.77 -0.07
N TRP A 417 1.09 -19.64 0.45
CA TRP A 417 1.46 -19.66 1.86
C TRP A 417 2.85 -19.08 2.10
N LEU A 418 3.01 -18.38 3.23
CA LEU A 418 4.27 -17.96 3.81
C LEU A 418 4.42 -18.65 5.17
N TYR A 419 5.47 -19.42 5.37
CA TYR A 419 5.72 -20.15 6.60
C TYR A 419 6.91 -19.58 7.34
N ASN A 420 6.84 -19.59 8.67
CA ASN A 420 7.99 -19.51 9.55
C ASN A 420 8.18 -20.86 10.26
N ILE A 421 9.33 -21.49 10.03
CA ILE A 421 9.68 -22.82 10.53
C ILE A 421 10.85 -22.70 11.48
N ASN A 422 10.77 -23.36 12.62
CA ASN A 422 11.87 -23.46 13.56
C ASN A 422 13.05 -24.20 12.91
N ARG A 423 14.18 -23.51 12.84
CA ARG A 423 15.37 -23.98 12.15
C ARG A 423 16.06 -25.12 12.88
N ASP A 424 16.28 -24.98 14.18
CA ASP A 424 17.02 -25.93 15.01
C ASP A 424 16.34 -26.04 16.38
N PRO A 425 16.51 -27.16 17.11
CA PRO A 425 15.97 -27.26 18.45
C PRO A 425 16.69 -26.28 19.38
N ILE A 426 15.95 -25.39 20.04
CA ILE A 426 16.54 -24.44 21.01
C ILE A 426 16.41 -25.02 22.42
N LEU A 427 17.51 -24.97 23.18
CA LEU A 427 17.53 -25.37 24.59
C LEU A 427 17.23 -24.17 25.49
N GLY A 428 16.26 -24.32 26.39
CA GLY A 428 15.96 -23.34 27.44
C GLY A 428 16.91 -23.41 28.63
N ALA A 429 16.71 -22.54 29.62
CA ALA A 429 17.55 -22.42 30.82
C ALA A 429 17.72 -23.72 31.65
N SER A 430 16.84 -24.71 31.47
CA SER A 430 16.90 -26.02 32.13
C SER A 430 17.45 -27.14 31.25
N ASN A 431 18.11 -26.82 30.14
CA ASN A 431 18.61 -27.79 29.15
C ASN A 431 17.50 -28.69 28.55
N ARG A 432 16.25 -28.22 28.57
CA ARG A 432 15.10 -28.84 27.90
C ARG A 432 14.87 -28.15 26.57
N ILE A 433 14.48 -28.91 25.55
CA ILE A 433 14.09 -28.36 24.25
C ILE A 433 12.84 -27.50 24.45
N THR A 434 12.94 -26.23 24.08
CA THR A 434 11.85 -25.24 24.16
C THR A 434 11.17 -25.00 22.83
N LEU A 435 11.87 -25.24 21.72
CA LEU A 435 11.36 -25.16 20.36
C LEU A 435 11.90 -26.38 19.62
N ASP A 436 11.03 -27.19 19.03
CA ASP A 436 11.43 -28.33 18.22
C ASP A 436 11.79 -27.89 16.80
N SER A 437 12.81 -28.50 16.20
CA SER A 437 13.17 -28.25 14.79
C SER A 437 12.08 -28.73 13.85
N GLY A 438 11.84 -27.98 12.78
CA GLY A 438 10.85 -28.32 11.76
C GLY A 438 9.41 -28.00 12.15
N GLU A 439 9.17 -27.52 13.37
CA GLU A 439 7.84 -27.06 13.76
C GLU A 439 7.51 -25.70 13.08
N VAL A 440 6.30 -25.57 12.55
CA VAL A 440 5.80 -24.32 11.97
C VAL A 440 5.41 -23.37 13.11
N ALA A 441 6.26 -22.39 13.40
CA ALA A 441 6.02 -21.37 14.42
C ALA A 441 4.76 -20.55 14.10
N TRP A 442 4.61 -20.15 12.84
CA TRP A 442 3.38 -19.58 12.31
C TRP A 442 3.34 -19.74 10.79
N ALA A 443 2.14 -19.68 10.23
CA ALA A 443 1.94 -19.59 8.78
C ALA A 443 0.95 -18.48 8.45
N PHE A 444 1.20 -17.81 7.34
CA PHE A 444 0.36 -16.77 6.81
C PHE A 444 -0.21 -17.21 5.46
N HIS A 445 -1.52 -17.08 5.33
CA HIS A 445 -2.24 -17.18 4.07
C HIS A 445 -3.26 -16.06 3.99
N ASP A 446 -3.34 -15.42 2.83
CA ASP A 446 -4.26 -14.32 2.63
C ASP A 446 -5.66 -14.85 2.28
N GLU A 447 -6.52 -14.94 3.29
CA GLU A 447 -7.90 -15.41 3.16
C GLU A 447 -8.86 -14.30 2.68
N THR A 448 -8.44 -13.03 2.68
CA THR A 448 -9.33 -11.86 2.52
C THR A 448 -9.94 -11.71 1.12
N ILE A 449 -9.29 -12.27 0.09
CA ILE A 449 -9.69 -12.12 -1.31
C ILE A 449 -10.61 -13.28 -1.78
N ARG A 450 -10.87 -14.27 -0.92
CA ARG A 450 -11.66 -15.46 -1.28
C ARG A 450 -13.16 -15.20 -1.18
N GLN A 451 -13.76 -14.61 -2.22
CA GLN A 451 -15.21 -14.70 -2.44
C GLN A 451 -15.60 -15.78 -3.47
N ASN A 452 -14.64 -16.33 -4.24
CA ASN A 452 -14.89 -17.37 -5.24
C ASN A 452 -13.74 -18.41 -5.25
N ALA A 453 -14.07 -19.70 -5.25
CA ALA A 453 -13.11 -20.81 -5.11
C ALA A 453 -12.13 -20.96 -6.30
N THR A 454 -12.41 -20.30 -7.42
CA THR A 454 -11.59 -20.29 -8.63
C THR A 454 -10.43 -19.28 -8.60
N LEU A 455 -10.47 -18.30 -7.69
CA LEU A 455 -9.48 -17.23 -7.61
C LEU A 455 -8.55 -17.48 -6.41
N LYS A 456 -7.23 -17.48 -6.65
CA LYS A 456 -6.22 -17.86 -5.64
C LYS A 456 -5.11 -16.83 -5.53
N THR A 457 -4.72 -16.54 -4.31
CA THR A 457 -3.48 -15.85 -3.97
C THR A 457 -2.32 -16.83 -4.12
N TYR A 458 -1.18 -16.35 -4.62
CA TYR A 458 0.03 -17.14 -4.81
C TYR A 458 1.28 -16.30 -4.48
N PHE A 459 2.39 -16.93 -4.14
CA PHE A 459 3.71 -16.28 -4.12
C PHE A 459 4.48 -16.62 -5.40
N ARG A 460 5.40 -15.75 -5.84
CA ARG A 460 6.27 -15.98 -7.03
C ARG A 460 7.77 -15.91 -6.72
N SER A 461 8.14 -15.47 -5.53
CA SER A 461 9.52 -15.26 -5.13
C SER A 461 9.71 -15.56 -3.64
N GLY A 462 10.97 -15.81 -3.25
CA GLY A 462 11.34 -15.99 -1.84
C GLY A 462 11.15 -14.70 -1.03
N PRO A 463 10.93 -14.79 0.29
CA PRO A 463 10.79 -13.61 1.15
C PRO A 463 12.16 -12.91 1.38
N HIS A 464 12.12 -11.66 1.83
CA HIS A 464 13.28 -10.86 2.25
C HIS A 464 13.15 -10.48 3.73
N ILE A 465 14.24 -10.63 4.48
CA ILE A 465 14.29 -10.29 5.90
C ILE A 465 14.87 -8.88 6.06
N PHE A 466 14.18 -8.03 6.81
CA PHE A 466 14.58 -6.65 7.04
C PHE A 466 15.02 -6.39 8.49
N ASP A 467 16.13 -5.67 8.64
CA ASP A 467 16.69 -5.07 9.87
C ASP A 467 16.65 -5.97 11.13
N ASN A 468 17.75 -6.70 11.38
CA ASN A 468 17.90 -7.62 12.52
C ASN A 468 16.69 -8.53 12.79
N ASN A 469 15.94 -8.89 11.74
CA ASN A 469 14.78 -9.79 11.77
C ASN A 469 13.56 -9.25 12.55
N ASN A 470 13.26 -7.96 12.40
CA ASN A 470 11.99 -7.41 12.88
C ASN A 470 10.84 -7.63 11.89
N TYR A 471 11.15 -7.59 10.58
CA TYR A 471 10.14 -7.71 9.53
C TYR A 471 10.55 -8.69 8.44
N VAL A 472 9.56 -9.40 7.89
CA VAL A 472 9.69 -10.19 6.68
C VAL A 472 8.81 -9.59 5.59
N VAL A 473 9.38 -9.43 4.40
CA VAL A 473 8.72 -8.87 3.23
C VAL A 473 8.57 -9.95 2.18
N ALA A 474 7.37 -10.14 1.65
CA ALA A 474 7.09 -11.17 0.66
C ALA A 474 6.28 -10.60 -0.51
N GLY A 475 6.65 -11.00 -1.74
CA GLY A 475 5.96 -10.63 -2.97
C GLY A 475 4.99 -11.73 -3.40
N GLY A 476 3.70 -11.43 -3.34
CA GLY A 476 2.64 -12.30 -3.84
C GLY A 476 1.93 -11.73 -5.06
N GLY A 477 0.95 -12.49 -5.52
CA GLY A 477 0.04 -12.09 -6.58
C GLY A 477 -1.34 -12.70 -6.37
N TYR A 478 -2.30 -12.13 -7.08
CA TYR A 478 -3.66 -12.62 -7.13
C TYR A 478 -4.04 -12.94 -8.56
N ASN A 479 -4.41 -14.20 -8.79
CA ASN A 479 -4.94 -14.63 -10.07
C ASN A 479 -6.39 -14.13 -10.18
N ASN A 480 -6.65 -13.27 -11.16
CA ASN A 480 -7.96 -12.66 -11.41
C ASN A 480 -8.92 -13.58 -12.22
N GLY A 481 -8.49 -14.80 -12.54
CA GLY A 481 -9.26 -15.82 -13.24
C GLY A 481 -8.99 -15.91 -14.74
N THR A 482 -8.06 -15.10 -15.28
CA THR A 482 -7.63 -15.21 -16.68
C THR A 482 -6.45 -16.18 -16.83
N THR A 483 -6.19 -16.61 -18.07
CA THR A 483 -4.96 -17.35 -18.41
C THR A 483 -3.77 -16.44 -18.65
N ASN A 484 -3.94 -15.11 -18.60
CA ASN A 484 -2.91 -14.14 -18.93
C ASN A 484 -2.26 -13.60 -17.66
N PRO A 485 -1.07 -14.08 -17.26
CA PRO A 485 -0.50 -13.70 -15.97
C PRO A 485 0.01 -12.25 -15.91
N THR A 486 -0.15 -11.46 -16.97
CA THR A 486 0.16 -10.02 -16.98
C THR A 486 -0.96 -9.16 -16.41
N ASP A 487 -2.19 -9.67 -16.32
CA ASP A 487 -3.33 -8.96 -15.72
C ASP A 487 -3.58 -9.35 -14.24
N ASP A 488 -2.78 -10.30 -13.74
CA ASP A 488 -2.71 -10.64 -12.32
C ASP A 488 -2.27 -9.43 -11.50
N LEU A 489 -2.89 -9.24 -10.33
CA LEU A 489 -2.51 -8.18 -9.39
C LEU A 489 -1.28 -8.62 -8.61
N GLY A 490 -0.34 -7.70 -8.40
CA GLY A 490 0.80 -7.88 -7.51
C GLY A 490 0.44 -7.52 -6.08
N ILE A 491 1.03 -8.17 -5.09
CA ILE A 491 0.78 -7.87 -3.68
C ILE A 491 2.10 -7.89 -2.92
N VAL A 492 2.43 -6.83 -2.20
CA VAL A 492 3.52 -6.88 -1.22
C VAL A 492 2.95 -7.07 0.17
N TYR A 493 3.49 -8.03 0.89
CA TYR A 493 3.19 -8.30 2.29
C TYR A 493 4.40 -7.94 3.14
N VAL A 494 4.16 -7.27 4.26
CA VAL A 494 5.15 -7.03 5.31
C VAL A 494 4.56 -7.56 6.61
N LEU A 495 5.24 -8.53 7.20
CA LEU A 495 4.80 -9.20 8.41
C LEU A 495 5.83 -9.05 9.51
N ASP A 496 5.34 -9.01 10.74
CA ASP A 496 6.17 -9.18 11.92
C ASP A 496 6.72 -10.61 11.96
N THR A 497 8.04 -10.74 12.10
CA THR A 497 8.75 -12.04 12.03
C THR A 497 8.41 -12.95 13.20
N ALA A 498 8.13 -12.39 14.38
CA ALA A 498 7.87 -13.15 15.60
C ALA A 498 6.44 -13.72 15.63
N SER A 499 5.45 -12.91 15.27
CA SER A 499 4.04 -13.26 15.37
C SER A 499 3.38 -13.73 14.07
N GLY A 500 4.02 -13.47 12.91
CA GLY A 500 3.38 -13.69 11.61
C GLY A 500 2.20 -12.75 11.35
N ARG A 501 2.05 -11.72 12.18
CA ARG A 501 0.97 -10.75 12.05
C ARG A 501 1.27 -9.85 10.86
N LEU A 502 0.30 -9.73 9.97
CA LEU A 502 0.36 -8.79 8.87
C LEU A 502 0.46 -7.37 9.43
N THR A 503 1.60 -6.72 9.20
CA THR A 503 1.86 -5.34 9.61
C THR A 503 1.41 -4.38 8.51
N TRP A 504 1.67 -4.75 7.26
CA TRP A 504 1.33 -3.95 6.10
C TRP A 504 1.13 -4.85 4.87
N LYS A 505 0.18 -4.49 4.02
CA LYS A 505 -0.10 -5.13 2.72
C LYS A 505 -0.43 -4.05 1.72
N ARG A 506 -0.03 -4.25 0.47
CA ARG A 506 -0.41 -3.34 -0.62
C ARG A 506 -0.56 -4.09 -1.93
N THR A 507 -1.61 -3.75 -2.66
CA THR A 507 -1.90 -4.32 -3.99
C THR A 507 -1.42 -3.40 -5.10
N PHE A 508 -0.97 -4.00 -6.19
CA PHE A 508 -0.41 -3.34 -7.36
C PHE A 508 -1.12 -3.88 -8.60
N PRO A 509 -1.29 -3.04 -9.63
CA PRO A 509 -2.04 -3.40 -10.84
C PRO A 509 -1.40 -4.55 -11.65
N TYR A 510 -0.15 -4.92 -11.36
CA TYR A 510 0.61 -5.94 -12.10
C TYR A 510 1.33 -6.89 -11.15
N ALA A 511 1.44 -8.16 -11.55
CA ALA A 511 2.13 -9.21 -10.79
C ALA A 511 3.58 -8.84 -10.46
N ILE A 512 3.99 -9.15 -9.24
CA ILE A 512 5.37 -8.97 -8.75
C ILE A 512 6.17 -10.22 -9.13
N LEU A 513 7.35 -10.02 -9.70
CA LEU A 513 8.15 -11.11 -10.26
C LEU A 513 9.45 -11.39 -9.49
N SER A 514 9.92 -10.43 -8.70
CA SER A 514 11.14 -10.53 -7.92
C SER A 514 10.86 -10.55 -6.42
N THR A 515 11.86 -10.95 -5.63
CA THR A 515 11.82 -10.80 -4.18
C THR A 515 11.82 -9.30 -3.84
N PRO A 516 10.76 -8.78 -3.19
CA PRO A 516 10.77 -7.39 -2.76
C PRO A 516 11.88 -7.16 -1.75
N VAL A 517 12.65 -6.09 -1.92
CA VAL A 517 13.78 -5.75 -1.06
C VAL A 517 13.40 -4.52 -0.24
N ALA A 518 13.69 -4.54 1.06
CA ALA A 518 13.32 -3.44 1.96
C ALA A 518 14.57 -2.84 2.60
N TRP A 519 14.68 -1.51 2.63
CA TRP A 519 15.83 -0.76 3.17
C TRP A 519 15.40 0.39 4.07
N ARG A 520 16.32 0.89 4.89
CA ARG A 520 16.12 2.10 5.69
C ARG A 520 16.40 3.35 4.85
N ASP A 521 15.48 4.30 4.90
CA ASP A 521 15.62 5.62 4.24
C ASP A 521 16.74 6.45 4.94
N PRO A 522 17.70 7.03 4.21
CA PRO A 522 18.81 7.81 4.78
C PRO A 522 18.46 9.23 5.25
N GLY A 523 17.23 9.71 5.04
CA GLY A 523 16.85 11.11 5.30
C GLY A 523 16.90 11.57 6.77
N GLY A 524 18.02 12.17 7.19
CA GLY A 524 18.13 13.13 8.30
C GLY A 524 17.76 12.65 9.72
N ALA A 525 17.89 13.54 10.71
CA ALA A 525 17.70 13.28 12.15
C ALA A 525 16.29 12.79 12.56
N GLN A 526 15.37 12.63 11.61
CA GLN A 526 14.04 12.05 11.79
C GLN A 526 14.03 10.66 11.13
N GLN A 527 14.52 9.66 11.87
CA GLN A 527 14.50 8.26 11.46
C GLN A 527 13.08 7.85 11.07
N HIS A 528 12.82 7.59 9.78
CA HIS A 528 11.55 7.00 9.35
C HIS A 528 11.38 5.62 10.03
N THR A 529 10.25 5.43 10.71
CA THR A 529 9.96 4.23 11.53
C THR A 529 9.73 2.96 10.70
N TYR A 530 9.60 3.07 9.38
CA TYR A 530 9.28 1.96 8.48
C TYR A 530 10.18 1.96 7.22
N PRO A 531 10.52 0.77 6.65
CA PRO A 531 11.42 0.66 5.50
C PRO A 531 10.82 1.19 4.19
N ALA A 532 11.70 1.68 3.32
CA ALA A 532 11.41 1.81 1.90
C ALA A 532 11.44 0.41 1.24
N VAL A 533 10.34 -0.01 0.63
CA VAL A 533 10.24 -1.31 -0.06
C VAL A 533 10.32 -1.11 -1.57
N TRP A 534 11.11 -1.97 -2.22
CA TRP A 534 11.47 -1.91 -3.63
C TRP A 534 11.15 -3.25 -4.31
N PHE A 535 10.45 -3.21 -5.44
CA PHE A 535 10.14 -4.41 -6.22
C PHE A 535 9.79 -4.02 -7.66
N GLY A 536 10.00 -4.96 -8.58
CA GLY A 536 9.59 -4.82 -9.98
C GLY A 536 8.31 -5.60 -10.27
N THR A 537 7.50 -5.10 -11.22
CA THR A 537 6.35 -5.84 -11.76
C THR A 537 6.63 -6.40 -13.14
N ARG A 538 5.75 -7.30 -13.60
CA ARG A 538 5.79 -7.91 -14.94
C ARG A 538 5.69 -6.93 -16.11
N ARG A 539 5.25 -5.69 -15.88
CA ARG A 539 5.14 -4.66 -16.94
C ARG A 539 6.43 -3.85 -17.14
N GLY A 540 7.41 -4.00 -16.24
CA GLY A 540 8.57 -3.09 -16.16
C GLY A 540 8.32 -1.83 -15.34
N ASP A 541 7.34 -1.88 -14.44
CA ASP A 541 7.15 -0.82 -13.47
C ASP A 541 7.97 -1.13 -12.23
N PHE A 542 8.72 -0.13 -11.77
CA PHE A 542 9.50 -0.19 -10.55
C PHE A 542 8.82 0.65 -9.48
N TYR A 543 8.55 0.00 -8.34
CA TYR A 543 7.89 0.67 -7.23
C TYR A 543 8.91 0.90 -6.15
N SER A 544 9.01 2.16 -5.73
CA SER A 544 9.58 2.54 -4.45
C SER A 544 8.44 2.98 -3.57
N TYR A 545 8.38 2.46 -2.35
CA TYR A 545 7.44 2.99 -1.39
C TYR A 545 8.13 3.32 -0.10
N SER A 546 8.31 4.63 0.14
CA SER A 546 8.45 5.13 1.50
C SER A 546 7.05 5.13 2.11
N ILE A 547 6.89 4.45 3.24
CA ILE A 547 5.64 4.41 4.02
C ILE A 547 5.23 5.83 4.51
N ALA A 548 6.07 6.85 4.25
CA ALA A 548 5.84 8.28 4.43
C ALA A 548 4.72 8.91 3.58
N GLY A 549 4.00 8.16 2.73
CA GLY A 549 2.73 8.62 2.15
C GLY A 549 1.72 9.13 3.20
N ALA A 550 1.95 8.87 4.50
CA ALA A 550 1.20 9.29 5.67
C ALA A 550 0.82 10.78 5.76
N TYR A 551 1.61 11.73 5.25
CA TYR A 551 1.48 13.14 5.64
C TYR A 551 0.31 13.92 5.02
N LEU A 552 -0.36 13.40 3.97
CA LEU A 552 -1.33 14.20 3.20
C LEU A 552 -2.73 13.57 3.00
N ALA A 553 -3.03 12.35 3.49
CA ALA A 553 -4.37 11.78 3.28
C ALA A 553 -4.99 11.11 4.53
N PRO A 554 -6.32 11.27 4.73
CA PRO A 554 -7.05 10.74 5.88
C PRO A 554 -7.08 9.20 5.91
N LEU A 555 -6.95 8.63 7.11
CA LEU A 555 -7.13 7.20 7.41
C LEU A 555 -8.62 6.82 7.43
N PRO A 556 -8.99 5.53 7.39
CA PRO A 556 -10.37 5.13 7.60
C PRO A 556 -10.82 5.57 8.99
N PRO A 557 -11.97 6.26 9.10
CA PRO A 557 -12.37 6.92 10.33
C PRO A 557 -12.78 5.92 11.44
N SER A 558 -13.00 4.64 11.10
CA SER A 558 -13.26 3.54 12.03
C SER A 558 -12.00 2.77 12.48
N TRP A 559 -10.84 3.03 11.86
CA TRP A 559 -9.63 2.23 12.08
C TRP A 559 -8.89 2.66 13.34
N ALA A 560 -8.64 1.70 14.23
CA ALA A 560 -7.83 1.86 15.44
C ALA A 560 -6.41 1.33 15.15
N HIS A 561 -5.39 2.16 15.33
CA HIS A 561 -4.01 1.73 15.16
C HIS A 561 -3.68 0.62 16.18
N THR A 562 -3.10 -0.51 15.74
CA THR A 562 -2.41 -1.43 16.66
C THR A 562 -0.97 -0.95 16.85
N CYS A 563 -0.57 -0.67 18.09
CA CYS A 563 0.75 -0.13 18.41
C CYS A 563 1.90 -1.05 17.93
N PRO A 564 3.02 -0.49 17.43
CA PRO A 564 4.26 -1.23 17.27
C PRO A 564 4.79 -1.73 18.63
N PRO A 565 5.41 -2.91 18.72
CA PRO A 565 6.12 -3.34 19.93
C PRO A 565 7.31 -2.40 20.17
N GLY A 566 7.37 -1.75 21.34
CA GLY A 566 8.53 -0.95 21.76
C GLY A 566 8.30 0.55 22.01
N SER A 567 7.18 1.13 21.55
CA SER A 567 6.79 2.52 21.91
C SER A 567 5.31 2.64 22.31
N PRO A 568 4.87 1.99 23.41
CA PRO A 568 3.48 2.06 23.88
C PRO A 568 3.00 3.49 24.17
N SER A 569 3.93 4.41 24.43
CA SER A 569 3.65 5.82 24.72
C SER A 569 3.16 6.60 23.49
N ASP A 570 3.38 6.11 22.26
CA ASP A 570 3.17 6.94 21.07
C ASP A 570 1.82 6.83 20.37
N CYS A 571 1.12 5.72 20.58
CA CYS A 571 -0.20 5.42 20.00
C CYS A 571 -1.27 5.18 21.09
N VAL A 572 -1.18 5.94 22.19
CA VAL A 572 -2.13 5.82 23.31
C VAL A 572 -3.52 6.33 22.88
N PRO A 573 -4.61 5.63 23.21
CA PRO A 573 -5.96 6.16 23.06
C PRO A 573 -6.13 7.50 23.80
N GLY A 574 -6.71 8.49 23.15
CA GLY A 574 -6.91 9.83 23.73
C GLY A 574 -5.62 10.64 23.87
N ARG A 575 -4.69 10.57 22.90
CA ARG A 575 -3.45 11.36 22.91
C ARG A 575 -3.62 12.70 22.19
N TYR A 576 -2.97 13.72 22.73
CA TYR A 576 -2.92 15.07 22.18
C TYR A 576 -2.19 15.13 20.82
N PRO A 577 -2.43 16.16 19.99
CA PRO A 577 -1.81 16.27 18.66
C PRO A 577 -0.28 16.25 18.77
N SER A 578 0.37 15.21 18.23
CA SER A 578 1.84 15.06 18.32
C SER A 578 2.59 15.59 17.09
N GLY A 579 1.91 16.26 16.15
CA GLY A 579 2.51 16.91 14.98
C GLY A 579 3.08 15.97 13.91
N ASN A 580 3.53 14.77 14.29
CA ASN A 580 4.28 13.87 13.42
C ASN A 580 3.41 12.76 12.76
N PHE A 581 2.20 12.48 13.30
CA PHE A 581 1.33 11.40 12.78
C PHE A 581 -0.19 11.68 12.82
N TYR A 582 -0.69 12.38 13.85
CA TYR A 582 -2.13 12.71 13.98
C TYR A 582 -2.33 14.23 14.06
N ILE A 583 -2.84 14.84 12.98
CA ILE A 583 -3.03 16.30 12.87
C ILE A 583 -3.89 16.84 14.02
N LEU A 584 -4.95 16.11 14.37
CA LEU A 584 -5.86 16.46 15.48
C LEU A 584 -5.83 15.45 16.63
N GLY A 585 -4.82 14.56 16.70
CA GLY A 585 -4.74 13.51 17.73
C GLY A 585 -5.68 12.32 17.51
N THR A 586 -5.84 11.49 18.55
CA THR A 586 -6.61 10.24 18.51
C THR A 586 -7.79 10.22 19.48
N ASP A 587 -8.81 9.42 19.16
CA ASP A 587 -9.95 9.16 20.05
C ASP A 587 -9.62 8.10 21.13
N ALA A 588 -10.58 7.83 22.03
CA ALA A 588 -10.44 6.84 23.11
C ALA A 588 -10.30 5.38 22.62
N ARG A 589 -10.42 5.13 21.31
CA ARG A 589 -10.20 3.82 20.67
C ARG A 589 -8.95 3.82 19.79
N GLY A 590 -8.19 4.92 19.73
CA GLY A 590 -6.97 5.05 18.92
C GLY A 590 -7.22 5.36 17.43
N ARG A 591 -8.39 5.91 17.07
CA ARG A 591 -8.74 6.31 15.70
C ARG A 591 -8.38 7.79 15.45
N ASP A 592 -8.04 8.14 14.21
CA ASP A 592 -7.65 9.51 13.83
C ASP A 592 -8.83 10.49 13.79
N ILE A 593 -8.76 11.55 14.60
CA ILE A 593 -9.83 12.54 14.73
C ILE A 593 -9.96 13.42 13.48
N PHE A 594 -8.86 13.72 12.80
CA PHE A 594 -8.90 14.55 11.60
C PHE A 594 -9.68 13.86 10.47
N SER A 595 -9.44 12.57 10.28
CA SER A 595 -10.18 11.74 9.33
C SER A 595 -11.66 11.62 9.69
N GLN A 596 -11.98 11.42 10.97
CA GLN A 596 -13.38 11.42 11.44
C GLN A 596 -14.09 12.75 11.16
N LEU A 597 -13.40 13.87 11.40
CA LEU A 597 -13.94 15.21 11.17
C LEU A 597 -14.28 15.44 9.69
N LEU A 598 -13.36 15.10 8.79
CA LEU A 598 -13.57 15.22 7.35
C LEU A 598 -14.69 14.28 6.88
N TRP A 599 -14.71 13.02 7.34
CA TRP A 599 -15.73 12.05 6.96
C TRP A 599 -17.14 12.44 7.45
N GLY A 600 -17.23 12.93 8.69
CA GLY A 600 -18.48 13.35 9.31
C GLY A 600 -19.19 14.50 8.59
N SER A 601 -18.46 15.30 7.82
CA SER A 601 -19.03 16.40 7.02
C SER A 601 -20.09 15.92 6.02
N ARG A 602 -19.96 14.69 5.51
CA ARG A 602 -20.89 14.11 4.54
C ARG A 602 -22.28 13.89 5.14
N ILE A 603 -22.32 13.31 6.34
CA ILE A 603 -23.58 13.00 7.02
C ILE A 603 -24.26 14.30 7.44
N ALA A 604 -23.50 15.26 8.00
CA ALA A 604 -24.03 16.56 8.37
C ALA A 604 -24.68 17.29 7.18
N LEU A 605 -23.99 17.37 6.04
CA LEU A 605 -24.54 18.04 4.85
C LEU A 605 -25.69 17.26 4.21
N LEU A 606 -25.60 15.93 4.12
CA LEU A 606 -26.68 15.09 3.59
C LEU A 606 -27.97 15.30 4.40
N VAL A 607 -27.89 15.15 5.72
CA VAL A 607 -29.05 15.29 6.61
C VAL A 607 -29.56 16.72 6.59
N GLY A 608 -28.66 17.72 6.65
CA GLY A 608 -29.01 19.13 6.58
C GLY A 608 -29.80 19.49 5.33
N PHE A 609 -29.29 19.16 4.15
CA PHE A 609 -29.93 19.48 2.87
C PHE A 609 -31.20 18.66 2.62
N ALA A 610 -31.16 17.35 2.84
CA ALA A 610 -32.31 16.48 2.57
C ALA A 610 -33.50 16.82 3.48
N SER A 611 -33.26 16.99 4.79
CA SER A 611 -34.33 17.31 5.74
C SER A 611 -34.93 18.68 5.46
N ALA A 612 -34.10 19.69 5.15
CA ALA A 612 -34.56 21.02 4.80
C ALA A 612 -35.37 21.01 3.50
N PHE A 613 -34.93 20.26 2.49
CA PHE A 613 -35.67 20.12 1.24
C PHE A 613 -37.09 19.59 1.47
N PHE A 614 -37.24 18.48 2.20
CA PHE A 614 -38.56 17.92 2.49
C PHE A 614 -39.39 18.83 3.40
N THR A 615 -38.78 19.45 4.41
CA THR A 615 -39.42 20.44 5.28
C THR A 615 -40.04 21.57 4.48
N ILE A 616 -39.28 22.15 3.55
CA ILE A 616 -39.72 23.27 2.72
C ILE A 616 -40.73 22.81 1.68
N ALA A 617 -40.55 21.64 1.07
CA ALA A 617 -41.49 21.10 0.10
C ALA A 617 -42.88 20.89 0.73
N ILE A 618 -42.95 20.24 1.89
CA ILE A 618 -44.20 20.03 2.63
C ILE A 618 -44.78 21.38 3.06
N GLY A 619 -43.96 22.26 3.63
CA GLY A 619 -44.40 23.58 4.10
C GLY A 619 -44.99 24.44 2.97
N VAL A 620 -44.32 24.49 1.82
CA VAL A 620 -44.77 25.26 0.65
C VAL A 620 -46.07 24.68 0.10
N ILE A 621 -46.20 23.36 -0.03
CA ILE A 621 -47.42 22.72 -0.52
C ILE A 621 -48.59 23.02 0.42
N VAL A 622 -48.42 22.80 1.73
CA VAL A 622 -49.48 23.03 2.72
C VAL A 622 -49.85 24.52 2.78
N GLY A 623 -48.86 25.41 2.79
CA GLY A 623 -49.07 26.85 2.81
C GLY A 623 -49.77 27.39 1.55
N LEU A 624 -49.40 26.88 0.37
CA LEU A 624 -50.07 27.21 -0.90
C LEU A 624 -51.52 26.78 -0.90
N VAL A 625 -51.79 25.53 -0.53
CA VAL A 625 -53.15 24.96 -0.50
C VAL A 625 -54.02 25.70 0.52
N ALA A 626 -53.51 25.91 1.74
CA ALA A 626 -54.23 26.62 2.79
C ALA A 626 -54.51 28.09 2.42
N GLY A 627 -53.49 28.81 1.93
CA GLY A 627 -53.63 30.23 1.59
C GLY A 627 -54.50 30.50 0.37
N TYR A 628 -54.47 29.62 -0.63
CA TYR A 628 -55.21 29.81 -1.89
C TYR A 628 -56.66 29.36 -1.82
N LEU A 629 -56.93 28.15 -1.30
CA LEU A 629 -58.31 27.61 -1.26
C LEU A 629 -59.16 28.27 -0.17
N GLY A 630 -58.54 28.68 0.94
CA GLY A 630 -59.24 29.32 2.05
C GLY A 630 -60.28 28.44 2.75
N GLY A 631 -61.07 29.05 3.64
CA GLY A 631 -62.28 28.45 4.22
C GLY A 631 -62.02 27.20 5.06
N ARG A 632 -62.74 26.11 4.79
CA ARG A 632 -62.64 24.86 5.57
C ARG A 632 -61.28 24.17 5.43
N VAL A 633 -60.71 24.15 4.22
CA VAL A 633 -59.42 23.50 3.95
C VAL A 633 -58.29 24.21 4.70
N GLU A 634 -58.28 25.54 4.64
CA GLU A 634 -57.37 26.38 5.40
C GLU A 634 -57.50 26.12 6.91
N SER A 635 -58.73 26.10 7.43
CA SER A 635 -58.97 25.89 8.86
C SER A 635 -58.45 24.53 9.34
N ILE A 636 -58.68 23.45 8.58
CA ILE A 636 -58.20 22.11 8.94
C ILE A 636 -56.67 22.03 8.90
N LEU A 637 -56.05 22.50 7.81
CA LEU A 637 -54.59 22.46 7.64
C LEU A 637 -53.88 23.32 8.68
N MET A 638 -54.39 24.53 8.96
CA MET A 638 -53.80 25.41 9.96
C MET A 638 -54.03 24.90 11.38
N ARG A 639 -55.18 24.30 11.70
CA ARG A 639 -55.38 23.64 12.99
C ARG A 639 -54.39 22.49 13.22
N PHE A 640 -54.17 21.65 12.20
CA PHE A 640 -53.17 20.58 12.29
C PHE A 640 -51.75 21.14 12.49
N THR A 641 -51.42 22.21 11.76
CA THR A 641 -50.16 22.96 11.91
C THR A 641 -50.00 23.50 13.34
N ASP A 642 -51.07 24.08 13.90
CA ASP A 642 -51.07 24.65 15.25
C ASP A 642 -50.90 23.57 16.33
N VAL A 643 -51.53 22.40 16.16
CA VAL A 643 -51.35 21.25 17.08
C VAL A 643 -49.89 20.81 17.15
N ILE A 644 -49.21 20.69 16.00
CA ILE A 644 -47.79 20.30 16.00
C ILE A 644 -46.91 21.38 16.65
N LEU A 645 -47.17 22.67 16.38
CA LEU A 645 -46.37 23.77 16.91
C LEU A 645 -46.54 24.00 18.43
N VAL A 646 -47.62 23.51 19.03
CA VAL A 646 -47.81 23.55 20.48
C VAL A 646 -46.90 22.53 21.18
N ILE A 647 -46.53 21.45 20.51
CA ILE A 647 -45.63 20.44 21.06
C ILE A 647 -44.17 20.94 20.96
N PRO A 648 -43.36 20.85 22.03
CA PRO A 648 -41.94 21.17 21.95
C PRO A 648 -41.23 20.35 20.86
N GLY A 649 -40.60 21.02 19.90
CA GLY A 649 -40.03 20.40 18.71
C GLY A 649 -38.96 19.34 19.01
N LEU A 650 -37.99 19.65 19.87
CA LEU A 650 -36.92 18.70 20.23
C LEU A 650 -37.46 17.42 20.89
N PRO A 651 -38.30 17.49 21.95
CA PRO A 651 -38.94 16.29 22.51
C PRO A 651 -39.72 15.46 21.49
N LEU A 652 -40.47 16.11 20.59
CA LEU A 652 -41.22 15.40 19.55
C LEU A 652 -40.28 14.64 18.60
N VAL A 653 -39.20 15.27 18.16
CA VAL A 653 -38.17 14.64 17.31
C VAL A 653 -37.52 13.46 18.03
N ILE A 654 -37.18 13.60 19.32
CA ILE A 654 -36.56 12.51 20.12
C ILE A 654 -37.49 11.30 20.18
N ILE A 655 -38.77 11.49 20.50
CA ILE A 655 -39.76 10.41 20.60
C ILE A 655 -39.90 9.71 19.25
N LEU A 656 -40.05 10.46 18.15
CA LEU A 656 -40.21 9.89 16.82
C LEU A 656 -38.96 9.15 16.35
N ALA A 657 -37.77 9.71 16.59
CA ALA A 657 -36.50 9.06 16.25
C ALA A 657 -36.30 7.76 17.05
N ALA A 658 -36.65 7.76 18.35
CA ALA A 658 -36.59 6.55 19.18
C ALA A 658 -37.55 5.46 18.70
N VAL A 659 -38.75 5.81 18.24
CA VAL A 659 -39.76 4.85 17.72
C VAL A 659 -39.35 4.28 16.36
N LEU A 660 -38.81 5.10 15.46
CA LEU A 660 -38.41 4.65 14.12
C LEU A 660 -37.07 3.90 14.10
N GLY A 661 -36.24 4.07 15.14
CA GLY A 661 -34.94 3.45 15.28
C GLY A 661 -33.80 4.24 14.64
N ALA A 662 -32.57 3.85 14.97
CA ALA A 662 -31.35 4.50 14.49
C ALA A 662 -31.19 4.37 12.96
N GLY A 663 -30.90 5.48 12.29
CA GLY A 663 -30.68 5.50 10.85
C GLY A 663 -30.71 6.90 10.26
N VAL A 664 -29.79 7.19 9.34
CA VAL A 664 -29.69 8.50 8.66
C VAL A 664 -31.01 8.88 7.96
N GLY A 665 -31.65 7.92 7.29
CA GLY A 665 -32.94 8.13 6.62
C GLY A 665 -34.10 8.44 7.58
N ASN A 666 -34.13 7.78 8.75
CA ASN A 666 -35.14 8.03 9.77
C ASN A 666 -35.00 9.43 10.36
N ILE A 667 -33.77 9.88 10.64
CA ILE A 667 -33.50 11.23 11.11
C ILE A 667 -34.01 12.27 10.10
N ILE A 668 -33.72 12.07 8.81
CA ILE A 668 -34.21 12.97 7.75
C ILE A 668 -35.74 13.06 7.75
N LEU A 669 -36.41 11.91 7.84
CA LEU A 669 -37.88 11.83 7.84
C LEU A 669 -38.48 12.52 9.06
N VAL A 670 -37.93 12.30 10.25
CA VAL A 670 -38.42 12.91 11.49
C VAL A 670 -38.28 14.43 11.45
N ILE A 671 -37.10 14.93 11.08
CA ILE A 671 -36.86 16.38 10.97
C ILE A 671 -37.82 16.99 9.95
N ALA A 672 -38.05 16.33 8.81
CA ALA A 672 -38.97 16.81 7.78
C ALA A 672 -40.44 16.89 8.25
N ILE A 673 -40.92 15.88 8.97
CA ILE A 673 -42.31 15.82 9.47
C ILE A 673 -42.55 16.84 10.59
N VAL A 674 -41.54 17.15 11.39
CA VAL A 674 -41.68 18.11 12.49
C VAL A 674 -41.42 19.55 12.05
N GLY A 675 -40.54 19.78 11.06
CA GLY A 675 -40.07 21.12 10.70
C GLY A 675 -40.99 21.94 9.80
N TRP A 676 -41.88 21.31 9.02
CA TRP A 676 -42.70 22.00 8.00
C TRP A 676 -43.77 23.01 8.51
N PRO A 677 -44.37 22.88 9.72
CA PRO A 677 -45.49 23.73 10.14
C PRO A 677 -45.18 25.23 10.15
N GLY A 678 -44.00 25.63 10.62
CA GLY A 678 -43.59 27.03 10.65
C GLY A 678 -43.51 27.64 9.25
N VAL A 679 -42.94 26.90 8.31
CA VAL A 679 -42.83 27.29 6.90
C VAL A 679 -44.22 27.41 6.27
N ALA A 680 -45.12 26.45 6.52
CA ALA A 680 -46.49 26.48 5.99
C ALA A 680 -47.24 27.74 6.42
N ARG A 681 -47.10 28.16 7.69
CA ARG A 681 -47.75 29.36 8.21
C ARG A 681 -47.25 30.63 7.50
N VAL A 682 -45.94 30.74 7.28
CA VAL A 682 -45.35 31.91 6.60
C VAL A 682 -45.72 31.94 5.13
N ILE A 683 -45.60 30.81 4.42
CA ILE A 683 -45.98 30.72 3.01
C ILE A 683 -47.47 31.02 2.84
N ARG A 684 -48.34 30.52 3.73
CA ARG A 684 -49.77 30.87 3.72
C ARG A 684 -49.98 32.38 3.77
N ALA A 685 -49.29 33.09 4.69
CA ALA A 685 -49.44 34.53 4.84
C ALA A 685 -49.06 35.28 3.54
N GLU A 686 -47.98 34.85 2.87
CA GLU A 686 -47.58 35.43 1.58
C GLU A 686 -48.57 35.10 0.47
N VAL A 687 -49.12 33.89 0.45
CA VAL A 687 -50.13 33.46 -0.53
C VAL A 687 -51.43 34.25 -0.39
N LEU A 688 -51.84 34.59 0.84
CA LEU A 688 -52.99 35.47 1.11
C LEU A 688 -52.81 36.86 0.47
N SER A 689 -51.60 37.41 0.51
CA SER A 689 -51.27 38.68 -0.16
C SER A 689 -51.21 38.52 -1.69
N LEU A 690 -50.57 37.46 -2.18
CA LEU A 690 -50.40 37.23 -3.63
C LEU A 690 -51.71 36.92 -4.35
N LYS A 691 -52.66 36.23 -3.71
CA LYS A 691 -53.92 35.84 -4.35
C LYS A 691 -54.82 37.03 -4.67
N GLU A 692 -54.61 38.18 -4.01
CA GLU A 692 -55.36 39.42 -4.22
C GLU A 692 -54.73 40.33 -5.28
N ARG A 693 -53.63 39.91 -5.93
CA ARG A 693 -52.95 40.72 -6.94
C ARG A 693 -53.66 40.66 -8.31
N PRO A 694 -53.67 41.76 -9.11
CA PRO A 694 -54.42 41.84 -10.38
C PRO A 694 -54.07 40.79 -11.43
N PHE A 695 -52.84 40.28 -11.44
CA PHE A 695 -52.43 39.23 -12.39
C PHE A 695 -53.05 37.86 -12.07
N ILE A 696 -53.44 37.62 -10.82
CA ILE A 696 -54.17 36.41 -10.42
C ILE A 696 -55.63 36.51 -10.85
N ASP A 697 -56.26 37.67 -10.68
CA ASP A 697 -57.63 37.92 -11.18
C ASP A 697 -57.69 37.78 -12.69
N SER A 698 -56.72 38.35 -13.41
CA SER A 698 -56.60 38.20 -14.86
C SER A 698 -56.46 36.72 -15.28
N ALA A 699 -55.68 35.93 -14.55
CA ALA A 699 -55.54 34.50 -14.81
C ALA A 699 -56.85 33.73 -14.56
N ARG A 700 -57.63 34.10 -13.53
CA ARG A 700 -58.96 33.53 -13.26
C ARG A 700 -59.95 33.84 -14.38
N VAL A 701 -60.03 35.10 -14.83
CA VAL A 701 -60.91 35.52 -15.93
C VAL A 701 -60.57 34.80 -17.24
N THR A 702 -59.30 34.49 -17.46
CA THR A 702 -58.82 33.71 -18.63
C THR A 702 -59.12 32.21 -18.52
N GLY A 703 -59.78 31.75 -17.45
CA GLY A 703 -60.16 30.35 -17.25
C GLY A 703 -59.03 29.42 -16.78
N ALA A 704 -57.98 29.95 -16.12
CA ALA A 704 -56.95 29.12 -15.53
C ALA A 704 -57.49 28.30 -14.34
N SER A 705 -57.19 26.99 -14.31
CA SER A 705 -57.60 26.13 -13.20
C SER A 705 -56.87 26.49 -11.89
N ASN A 706 -57.49 26.20 -10.74
CA ASN A 706 -56.92 26.45 -9.41
C ASN A 706 -55.50 25.88 -9.23
N VAL A 707 -55.28 24.64 -9.69
CA VAL A 707 -53.95 23.99 -9.65
C VAL A 707 -52.94 24.74 -10.52
N ARG A 708 -53.36 25.19 -11.71
CA ARG A 708 -52.52 26.01 -12.59
C ARG A 708 -52.18 27.33 -11.93
N ILE A 709 -53.13 28.00 -11.29
CA ILE A 709 -52.90 29.27 -10.57
C ILE A 709 -51.91 29.06 -9.43
N MET A 710 -52.12 28.05 -8.57
CA MET A 710 -51.23 27.74 -7.45
C MET A 710 -49.79 27.47 -7.92
N PHE A 711 -49.56 26.48 -8.79
CA PHE A 711 -48.20 26.05 -9.11
C PHE A 711 -47.50 26.89 -10.18
N ARG A 712 -48.25 27.56 -11.07
CA ARG A 712 -47.66 28.31 -12.19
C ARG A 712 -47.65 29.82 -11.99
N HIS A 713 -48.51 30.35 -11.13
CA HIS A 713 -48.61 31.79 -10.87
C HIS A 713 -48.20 32.15 -9.44
N ILE A 714 -48.63 31.40 -8.41
CA ILE A 714 -48.32 31.75 -7.01
C ILE A 714 -46.99 31.14 -6.54
N ALA A 715 -46.78 29.84 -6.75
CA ALA A 715 -45.59 29.11 -6.30
C ALA A 715 -44.26 29.76 -6.73
N PRO A 716 -44.10 30.23 -7.99
CA PRO A 716 -42.87 30.92 -8.40
C PRO A 716 -42.64 32.26 -7.70
N ASN A 717 -43.70 32.93 -7.24
CA ASN A 717 -43.59 34.21 -6.53
C ASN A 717 -43.25 34.02 -5.04
N VAL A 718 -43.66 32.90 -4.42
CA VAL A 718 -43.25 32.55 -3.05
C VAL A 718 -41.92 31.80 -2.99
N ALA A 719 -41.41 31.31 -4.13
CA ALA A 719 -40.17 30.54 -4.17
C ALA A 719 -38.95 31.28 -3.55
N PRO A 720 -38.72 32.60 -3.78
CA PRO A 720 -37.62 33.32 -3.13
C PRO A 720 -37.72 33.28 -1.59
N LEU A 721 -38.94 33.43 -1.06
CA LEU A 721 -39.20 33.32 0.37
C LEU A 721 -38.98 31.89 0.87
N ALA A 722 -39.42 30.88 0.12
CA ALA A 722 -39.18 29.48 0.45
C ALA A 722 -37.68 29.14 0.49
N PHE A 723 -36.88 29.63 -0.46
CA PHE A 723 -35.43 29.44 -0.47
C PHE A 723 -34.75 30.13 0.72
N LEU A 724 -35.23 31.31 1.13
CA LEU A 724 -34.77 31.97 2.35
C LEU A 724 -35.03 31.09 3.60
N TYR A 725 -36.22 30.52 3.74
CA TYR A 725 -36.49 29.60 4.85
C TYR A 725 -35.70 28.30 4.75
N MET A 726 -35.38 27.84 3.54
CA MET A 726 -34.55 26.66 3.33
C MET A 726 -33.17 26.82 3.94
N THR A 727 -32.53 28.00 3.83
CA THR A 727 -31.20 28.23 4.43
C THR A 727 -31.23 28.09 5.95
N PHE A 728 -32.28 28.57 6.61
CA PHE A 728 -32.45 28.41 8.06
C PHE A 728 -32.79 26.97 8.43
N ALA A 729 -33.61 26.29 7.62
CA ALA A 729 -33.98 24.89 7.84
C ALA A 729 -32.77 23.96 7.73
N VAL A 730 -31.81 24.21 6.83
CA VAL A 730 -30.57 23.41 6.72
C VAL A 730 -29.76 23.53 8.01
N SER A 731 -29.54 24.75 8.49
CA SER A 731 -28.81 25.01 9.74
C SER A 731 -29.47 24.33 10.94
N GLY A 732 -30.80 24.47 11.08
CA GLY A 732 -31.56 23.81 12.14
C GLY A 732 -31.53 22.28 12.06
N ALA A 733 -31.56 21.72 10.85
CA ALA A 733 -31.48 20.28 10.64
C ALA A 733 -30.12 19.69 11.03
N ILE A 734 -29.02 20.37 10.70
CA ILE A 734 -27.65 19.96 11.10
C ILE A 734 -27.52 19.94 12.63
N LEU A 735 -28.01 21.00 13.30
CA LEU A 735 -28.02 21.07 14.77
C LEU A 735 -28.87 19.97 15.39
N THR A 736 -30.03 19.67 14.81
CA THR A 736 -30.93 18.63 15.30
C THR A 736 -30.33 17.23 15.11
N GLU A 737 -29.70 16.95 13.97
CA GLU A 737 -28.97 15.70 13.74
C GLU A 737 -27.84 15.53 14.75
N ALA A 738 -27.01 16.56 14.94
CA ALA A 738 -25.92 16.49 15.90
C ALA A 738 -26.43 16.23 17.33
N ALA A 739 -27.55 16.85 17.73
CA ALA A 739 -28.18 16.63 19.03
C ALA A 739 -28.73 15.21 19.20
N LEU A 740 -29.40 14.67 18.17
CA LEU A 740 -29.92 13.29 18.20
C LEU A 740 -28.80 12.26 18.24
N SER A 741 -27.79 12.45 17.40
CA SER A 741 -26.59 11.63 17.34
C SER A 741 -25.82 11.68 18.67
N PHE A 742 -25.71 12.86 19.30
CA PHE A 742 -25.10 13.01 20.62
C PHE A 742 -25.81 12.19 21.71
N ILE A 743 -27.14 12.08 21.66
CA ILE A 743 -27.96 11.31 22.62
C ILE A 743 -28.01 9.81 22.24
N GLY A 744 -27.44 9.41 21.11
CA GLY A 744 -27.38 8.01 20.67
C GLY A 744 -28.54 7.55 19.81
N LEU A 745 -29.28 8.49 19.22
CA LEU A 745 -30.32 8.21 18.23
C LEU A 745 -29.78 8.27 16.78
N GLY A 746 -28.47 8.49 16.63
CA GLY A 746 -27.72 8.43 15.38
C GLY A 746 -27.40 7.00 14.92
N ASP A 747 -27.00 6.84 13.67
CA ASP A 747 -26.52 5.55 13.16
C ASP A 747 -25.07 5.31 13.60
N VAL A 748 -24.90 4.40 14.56
CA VAL A 748 -23.60 4.03 15.17
C VAL A 748 -22.58 3.44 14.19
N ASN A 749 -23.02 2.97 13.02
CA ASN A 749 -22.12 2.44 11.99
C ASN A 749 -21.55 3.54 11.09
N THR A 750 -22.07 4.77 11.19
CA THR A 750 -21.64 5.91 10.41
C THR A 750 -21.02 6.97 11.31
N ILE A 751 -19.93 7.57 10.88
CA ILE A 751 -19.28 8.63 11.66
C ILE A 751 -19.93 9.96 11.27
N SER A 752 -20.54 10.63 12.26
CA SER A 752 -21.09 11.98 12.16
C SER A 752 -20.48 12.86 13.25
N TRP A 753 -20.55 14.19 13.09
CA TRP A 753 -20.03 15.11 14.11
C TRP A 753 -20.77 14.97 15.45
N GLY A 754 -22.05 14.62 15.43
CA GLY A 754 -22.80 14.32 16.66
C GLY A 754 -22.30 13.05 17.36
N ILE A 755 -21.97 12.00 16.61
CA ILE A 755 -21.40 10.76 17.16
C ILE A 755 -19.99 11.01 17.71
N MET A 756 -19.18 11.85 17.06
CA MET A 756 -17.87 12.25 17.61
C MET A 756 -18.03 12.90 18.99
N LEU A 757 -19.02 13.79 19.15
CA LEU A 757 -19.32 14.42 20.45
C LEU A 757 -19.88 13.41 21.47
N GLN A 758 -20.69 12.44 21.02
CA GLN A 758 -21.20 11.36 21.85
C GLN A 758 -20.03 10.54 22.42
N ASP A 759 -19.09 10.13 21.56
CA ASP A 759 -17.95 9.31 21.97
C ASP A 759 -17.06 10.07 22.98
N VAL A 760 -16.89 11.39 22.85
CA VAL A 760 -16.20 12.23 23.87
C VAL A 760 -16.91 12.14 25.22
N SER A 761 -18.24 12.27 25.23
CA SER A 761 -19.06 12.22 26.45
C SER A 761 -19.01 10.83 27.10
N GLN A 762 -19.21 9.77 26.33
CA GLN A 762 -19.18 8.39 26.82
C GLN A 762 -17.79 7.98 27.33
N SER A 763 -16.73 8.46 26.68
CA SER A 763 -15.35 8.15 27.07
C SER A 763 -14.84 9.00 28.23
N LYS A 764 -15.69 9.89 28.80
CA LYS A 764 -15.31 10.88 29.83
C LYS A 764 -14.12 11.75 29.43
N ALA A 765 -13.92 11.96 28.13
CA ALA A 765 -12.77 12.63 27.55
C ALA A 765 -12.99 14.14 27.36
N LEU A 766 -13.75 14.78 28.25
CA LEU A 766 -14.10 16.21 28.15
C LEU A 766 -12.88 17.15 28.21
N THR A 767 -11.74 16.66 28.72
CA THR A 767 -10.46 17.37 28.75
C THR A 767 -9.69 17.30 27.43
N ALA A 768 -10.07 16.39 26.51
CA ALA A 768 -9.44 16.22 25.19
C ALA A 768 -9.96 17.28 24.21
N TRP A 769 -9.45 18.51 24.31
CA TRP A 769 -9.89 19.65 23.50
C TRP A 769 -9.79 19.39 21.99
N TRP A 770 -8.81 18.60 21.56
CA TRP A 770 -8.59 18.23 20.15
C TRP A 770 -9.66 17.26 19.62
N TRP A 771 -10.40 16.57 20.48
CA TRP A 771 -11.51 15.69 20.09
C TRP A 771 -12.86 16.41 20.19
N LEU A 772 -13.03 17.24 21.23
CA LEU A 772 -14.27 17.97 21.51
C LEU A 772 -14.46 19.20 20.59
N LEU A 773 -13.45 20.04 20.46
CA LEU A 773 -13.59 21.34 19.78
C LEU A 773 -13.77 21.22 18.27
N PRO A 774 -13.06 20.34 17.53
CA PRO A 774 -13.18 20.32 16.07
C PRO A 774 -14.58 20.01 15.54
N PRO A 775 -15.29 18.95 15.98
CA PRO A 775 -16.66 18.71 15.50
C PRO A 775 -17.62 19.82 15.94
N GLY A 776 -17.45 20.39 17.15
CA GLY A 776 -18.24 21.54 17.61
C GLY A 776 -18.02 22.81 16.76
N LEU A 777 -16.77 23.12 16.42
CA LEU A 777 -16.43 24.24 15.54
C LEU A 777 -16.92 24.00 14.11
N ALA A 778 -16.88 22.77 13.61
CA ALA A 778 -17.39 22.44 12.29
C ALA A 778 -18.92 22.67 12.21
N ILE A 779 -19.68 22.20 13.22
CA ILE A 779 -21.12 22.43 13.32
C ILE A 779 -21.44 23.94 13.39
N THR A 780 -20.72 24.69 14.23
CA THR A 780 -20.98 26.13 14.38
C THR A 780 -20.62 26.91 13.11
N MET A 781 -19.48 26.63 12.48
CA MET A 781 -19.05 27.28 11.24
C MET A 781 -20.00 27.03 10.08
N ILE A 782 -20.45 25.78 9.87
CA ILE A 782 -21.41 25.49 8.79
C ILE A 782 -22.78 26.11 9.08
N SER A 783 -23.23 26.06 10.34
CA SER A 783 -24.52 26.65 10.74
C SER A 783 -24.53 28.17 10.57
N LEU A 784 -23.41 28.81 10.92
CA LEU A 784 -23.17 30.23 10.71
C LEU A 784 -23.14 30.54 9.21
N ALA A 785 -22.45 29.73 8.39
CA ALA A 785 -22.41 29.93 6.94
C ALA A 785 -23.81 29.99 6.33
N PHE A 786 -24.67 29.02 6.64
CA PHE A 786 -26.06 29.01 6.19
C PHE A 786 -26.88 30.20 6.72
N PHE A 787 -26.65 30.59 7.98
CA PHE A 787 -27.32 31.76 8.56
C PHE A 787 -26.92 33.07 7.86
N LEU A 788 -25.64 33.28 7.59
CA LEU A 788 -25.13 34.48 6.89
C LEU A 788 -25.63 34.55 5.45
N VAL A 789 -25.66 33.40 4.75
CA VAL A 789 -26.25 33.29 3.41
C VAL A 789 -27.74 33.65 3.46
N GLY A 790 -28.49 33.09 4.42
CA GLY A 790 -29.91 33.41 4.63
C GLY A 790 -30.15 34.89 4.90
N ARG A 791 -29.37 35.51 5.79
CA ARG A 791 -29.44 36.95 6.08
C ARG A 791 -29.20 37.81 4.83
N ALA A 792 -28.22 37.47 4.02
CA ALA A 792 -27.97 38.17 2.76
C ALA A 792 -29.13 38.00 1.76
N PHE A 793 -29.76 36.82 1.71
CA PHE A 793 -30.98 36.64 0.93
C PHE A 793 -32.16 37.48 1.46
N ASP A 794 -32.32 37.59 2.77
CA ASP A 794 -33.37 38.40 3.39
C ASP A 794 -33.25 39.89 3.04
N GLU A 795 -32.02 40.43 3.01
CA GLU A 795 -31.74 41.80 2.56
C GLU A 795 -32.15 42.04 1.10
N ILE A 796 -32.00 41.04 0.23
CA ILE A 796 -32.37 41.12 -1.19
C ILE A 796 -33.88 41.02 -1.36
N VAL A 797 -34.52 40.11 -0.62
CA VAL A 797 -35.97 39.89 -0.69
C VAL A 797 -36.75 41.05 -0.04
N ASN A 798 -36.21 41.66 1.01
CA ASN A 798 -36.86 42.75 1.73
C ASN A 798 -36.10 44.09 1.60
N PRO A 799 -36.43 44.91 0.58
CA PRO A 799 -35.73 46.17 0.31
C PRO A 799 -35.85 47.22 1.42
N ARG A 800 -36.71 47.04 2.42
CA ARG A 800 -36.83 47.94 3.59
C ARG A 800 -35.64 47.80 4.55
N LEU A 801 -34.95 46.65 4.56
CA LEU A 801 -33.77 46.42 5.39
C LEU A 801 -32.51 47.13 4.87
N ARG A 802 -32.52 47.60 3.62
CA ARG A 802 -31.38 48.27 2.96
C ARG A 802 -31.14 49.73 3.40
N LYS A 803 -32.04 50.33 4.18
CA LYS A 803 -32.04 51.77 4.52
C LYS A 803 -31.56 52.11 5.95
N ARG A 804 -30.92 51.18 6.67
CA ARG A 804 -30.37 51.46 8.01
C ARG A 804 -28.87 51.25 8.06
#